data_AF-A0A3T1AL35-F1
#
_entry.id   AF-A0A3T1AL35-F1
#
_cell.length_a   1.000
_cell.length_b   1.000
_cell.length_c   1.000
_cell.angle_alpha   90.00
_cell.angle_beta   90.00
_cell.angle_gamma   90.00
#
_symmetry.space_group_name_H-M   'P 1'
#
loop_
_entity.id
_entity.type
_entity.pdbx_description
1 polymer ?
#
loop_
_entity_poly.entity_id
_entity_poly.type
_entity_poly.pdbx_seq_one_letter_code
_entity_poly.pdbx_strand_id
1 'polypeptide(L)'
;MLFDFFAMRVRIETLRKGRHQVVVNGDDRGAHSLRRLTLTSSSAWQWPADEDTCHRHGEMLRGLRGPVSRFRQAATIEDVVGALTALCLAAQPEARDLLLPARHRIHLRRADLDGIVPDLPADVHVVLDFAFEDYWDQLTCVLKVSVSTHPPGPVDEPSHGDAGQDWVDLFTTVRDRIEAWFADQGLYRTDFRIQGREYRLPTVWVGELNDPEADAGDYLSGSLDVLNGLAARTLRIGDVRDCVITPSVLNGQMLALRRADALKLDEPVRQPSYLLVPERPAASDPDGRQLWELEETLVDALVSLEGQAADRLWRIEADIDVWDHQLEVYDQVAERGLVLWDALSTHLPVRRGRQLERVHRSVELIHQILLQGVADLARMETRTQDCAAQVTTARSDLLAEFDSLITEFHTAPTGLRTALALTGVVGEVEVSAEHVVRKAARVKAKYDHLLGAMSHAFDERRVRESDVLQRASGKVGFALAFIGVITLFDATVQMKPETLESGTYLWPGEGWLSGLGFVLSVLAGLGFLGLVCWVAFSAKEEGPLGSRNFFRRIYNGDGRGDHGMWKFLRDSSSDELNKVAGDDTAWRSRDDQLSARFAELWDRIGRVDPSRHTENGRWNVATDIHRLAGLIEQWGLWTLLVTERPFGRLARYQLARLTLLYRTATRLPGTFLTGAPASVVSADDCRRSLQRLGMTWDEAAEVIDALTAEVAAGRVRTAQDVLTVLDRWQVHADTDGGMIVGEVKEARAA
;
A
#
# COMPACT_ATOMS: atom_id res chain seq x y z
N MET A 1 50.22 39.15 23.50
CA MET A 1 48.84 38.76 23.84
C MET A 1 48.24 38.20 22.56
N LEU A 2 48.63 37.00 22.12
CA LEU A 2 48.40 35.64 22.63
C LEU A 2 47.60 34.93 21.51
N PHE A 3 48.32 34.65 20.43
CA PHE A 3 48.02 33.63 19.42
C PHE A 3 49.34 32.85 19.30
N ASP A 4 49.44 31.74 20.01
CA ASP A 4 50.49 30.71 19.96
C ASP A 4 49.75 29.44 20.46
N PHE A 5 49.58 28.35 19.71
CA PHE A 5 50.60 27.33 19.45
C PHE A 5 50.03 26.30 18.46
N PHE A 6 50.70 26.06 17.33
CA PHE A 6 50.94 24.72 16.78
C PHE A 6 52.15 24.83 15.86
N ALA A 7 53.31 24.47 16.39
CA ALA A 7 54.58 24.48 15.68
C ALA A 7 54.71 23.23 14.81
N MET A 8 54.15 23.27 13.60
CA MET A 8 54.42 22.26 12.57
C MET A 8 55.72 22.64 11.84
N ARG A 9 56.80 21.86 12.04
CA ARG A 9 58.11 22.10 11.44
C ARG A 9 58.11 21.62 9.98
N VAL A 10 57.67 22.47 9.05
CA VAL A 10 57.73 22.17 7.60
C VAL A 10 59.14 22.47 7.09
N ARG A 11 59.86 21.43 6.64
CA ARG A 11 61.14 21.57 5.92
C ARG A 11 60.88 21.46 4.42
N ILE A 12 60.91 22.59 3.71
CA ILE A 12 60.79 22.61 2.25
C ILE A 12 62.20 22.39 1.66
N GLU A 13 62.49 21.17 1.21
CA GLU A 13 63.69 20.91 0.41
C GLU A 13 63.40 21.16 -1.07
N THR A 14 64.17 22.06 -1.67
CA THR A 14 64.05 22.40 -3.09
C THR A 14 64.91 21.44 -3.90
N LEU A 15 64.32 20.42 -4.49
CA LEU A 15 65.00 19.57 -5.46
C LEU A 15 65.04 20.23 -6.85
N ARG A 16 66.18 20.10 -7.53
CA ARG A 16 66.42 20.52 -8.93
C ARG A 16 65.45 19.80 -9.87
N LYS A 17 64.26 20.37 -10.06
CA LYS A 17 63.28 20.23 -11.18
C LYS A 17 61.86 20.54 -10.68
N GLY A 18 61.62 21.76 -10.19
CA GLY A 18 60.27 22.37 -10.13
C GLY A 18 59.12 21.57 -9.51
N ARG A 19 59.37 20.57 -8.66
CA ARG A 19 58.34 19.86 -7.88
C ARG A 19 58.58 20.17 -6.41
N HIS A 20 57.63 20.85 -5.80
CA HIS A 20 57.57 21.01 -4.35
C HIS A 20 57.00 19.72 -3.77
N GLN A 21 57.82 18.95 -3.06
CA GLN A 21 57.35 17.85 -2.23
C GLN A 21 57.31 18.36 -0.79
N VAL A 22 56.11 18.45 -0.22
CA VAL A 22 55.94 18.71 1.22
C VAL A 22 56.24 17.40 1.93
N VAL A 23 57.45 17.26 2.47
CA VAL A 23 57.79 16.12 3.34
C VAL A 23 57.34 16.48 4.75
N VAL A 24 56.15 16.00 5.13
CA VAL A 24 55.73 15.98 6.53
C VAL A 24 56.49 14.82 7.19
N ASN A 25 57.50 15.15 8.00
CA ASN A 25 58.13 14.19 8.91
C ASN A 25 57.10 13.77 9.95
N GLY A 26 56.42 12.65 9.73
CA GLY A 26 55.53 12.01 10.69
C GLY A 26 56.15 10.70 11.14
N ASP A 27 56.90 10.75 12.25
CA ASP A 27 57.37 9.56 12.97
C ASP A 27 56.28 8.96 13.88
N ASP A 28 55.08 9.57 13.97
CA ASP A 28 53.93 9.05 14.74
C ASP A 28 52.94 8.20 13.91
N ARG A 29 53.28 7.84 12.67
CA ARG A 29 52.39 7.12 11.73
C ARG A 29 52.07 5.67 12.11
N GLY A 30 52.58 5.18 13.24
CA GLY A 30 52.26 3.86 13.79
C GLY A 30 50.99 3.82 14.66
N ALA A 31 50.49 4.98 15.14
CA ALA A 31 49.48 5.06 16.19
C ALA A 31 48.05 4.69 15.74
N HIS A 32 47.79 4.53 14.44
CA HIS A 32 46.42 4.41 13.91
C HIS A 32 46.26 3.23 12.96
N SER A 33 46.79 2.07 13.34
CA SER A 33 46.55 0.81 12.64
C SER A 33 45.32 0.10 13.22
N LEU A 34 44.53 -0.57 12.37
CA LEU A 34 43.43 -1.42 12.81
C LEU A 34 44.01 -2.69 13.47
N ARG A 35 43.46 -3.06 14.62
CA ARG A 35 43.71 -4.35 15.29
C ARG A 35 42.83 -5.45 14.72
N ARG A 36 41.54 -5.14 14.56
CA ARG A 36 40.51 -6.07 14.08
C ARG A 36 39.50 -5.29 13.28
N LEU A 37 39.03 -5.89 12.19
CA LEU A 37 37.85 -5.41 11.47
C LEU A 37 36.88 -6.57 11.35
N THR A 38 35.63 -6.33 11.77
CA THR A 38 34.53 -7.26 11.64
C THR A 38 33.41 -6.63 10.82
N LEU A 39 32.87 -7.38 9.86
CA LEU A 39 31.62 -7.07 9.18
C LEU A 39 30.57 -8.06 9.63
N THR A 40 29.46 -7.59 10.19
CA THR A 40 28.26 -8.38 10.42
C THR A 40 27.17 -7.90 9.47
N SER A 41 26.81 -8.72 8.49
CA SER A 41 25.69 -8.47 7.59
C SER A 41 24.51 -9.34 7.99
N SER A 42 23.33 -8.73 8.14
CA SER A 42 22.10 -9.45 8.46
C SER A 42 21.24 -9.61 7.21
N SER A 43 20.63 -10.78 7.06
CA SER A 43 19.76 -11.13 5.95
C SER A 43 18.55 -11.90 6.45
N ALA A 44 17.39 -11.64 5.87
CA ALA A 44 16.13 -12.28 6.23
C ALA A 44 15.78 -13.30 5.15
N TRP A 45 15.44 -14.52 5.58
CA TRP A 45 15.14 -15.65 4.70
C TRP A 45 13.82 -16.27 5.09
N GLN A 46 12.99 -16.55 4.09
CA GLN A 46 11.79 -17.35 4.25
C GLN A 46 12.19 -18.81 4.34
N TRP A 47 11.66 -19.48 5.36
CA TRP A 47 11.77 -20.92 5.45
C TRP A 47 10.78 -21.55 4.46
N PRO A 48 11.21 -22.53 3.63
CA PRO A 48 10.33 -23.18 2.68
C PRO A 48 9.16 -23.88 3.38
N ALA A 49 8.03 -23.95 2.68
CA ALA A 49 6.83 -24.61 3.18
C ALA A 49 6.78 -26.11 2.84
N ASP A 50 7.64 -26.59 1.94
CA ASP A 50 7.64 -27.98 1.49
C ASP A 50 8.55 -28.88 2.33
N GLU A 51 8.06 -30.09 2.64
CA GLU A 51 8.72 -31.06 3.51
C GLU A 51 10.12 -31.46 3.01
N ASP A 52 10.27 -31.68 1.70
CA ASP A 52 11.54 -32.09 1.09
C ASP A 52 12.62 -31.02 1.24
N THR A 53 12.27 -29.74 1.07
CA THR A 53 13.21 -28.64 1.27
C THR A 53 13.50 -28.41 2.75
N CYS A 54 12.50 -28.52 3.65
CA CYS A 54 12.72 -28.50 5.09
C CYS A 54 13.69 -29.62 5.55
N HIS A 55 13.55 -30.83 4.99
CA HIS A 55 14.46 -31.94 5.26
C HIS A 55 15.88 -31.68 4.73
N ARG A 56 16.00 -31.20 3.48
CA ARG A 56 17.30 -30.82 2.89
C ARG A 56 18.01 -29.73 3.70
N HIS A 57 17.27 -28.75 4.21
CA HIS A 57 17.81 -27.69 5.07
C HIS A 57 18.21 -28.23 6.45
N GLY A 58 17.45 -29.17 6.99
CA GLY A 58 17.85 -29.90 8.20
C GLY A 58 19.18 -30.63 8.01
N GLU A 59 19.35 -31.35 6.90
CA GLU A 59 20.62 -32.00 6.55
C GLU A 59 21.76 -31.00 6.32
N MET A 60 21.48 -29.85 5.68
CA MET A 60 22.44 -28.77 5.51
C MET A 60 22.94 -28.25 6.86
N LEU A 61 22.03 -27.92 7.80
CA LEU A 61 22.39 -27.48 9.14
C LEU A 61 23.17 -28.55 9.91
N ARG A 62 22.81 -29.84 9.74
CA ARG A 62 23.57 -30.96 10.31
C ARG A 62 24.96 -31.13 9.69
N GLY A 63 25.12 -30.74 8.43
CA GLY A 63 26.37 -30.80 7.67
C GLY A 63 27.37 -29.71 8.06
N LEU A 64 26.89 -28.55 8.52
CA LEU A 64 27.70 -27.45 9.08
C LEU A 64 28.24 -27.80 10.48
N ARG A 65 29.02 -28.89 10.60
CA ARG A 65 29.61 -29.36 11.87
C ARG A 65 30.88 -28.58 12.26
N GLY A 66 30.71 -27.28 12.52
CA GLY A 66 31.69 -26.50 13.29
C GLY A 66 31.63 -26.85 14.79
N PRO A 67 32.65 -26.48 15.60
CA PRO A 67 32.50 -26.50 17.06
C PRO A 67 31.37 -25.55 17.46
N VAL A 68 30.19 -26.10 17.77
CA VAL A 68 29.02 -25.33 18.22
C VAL A 68 29.31 -24.80 19.62
N SER A 69 29.57 -23.51 19.75
CA SER A 69 29.51 -22.82 21.03
C SER A 69 28.03 -22.76 21.42
N ARG A 70 27.62 -23.54 22.42
CA ARG A 70 26.24 -23.50 22.94
C ARG A 70 26.00 -22.12 23.56
N PHE A 71 25.36 -21.22 22.82
CA PHE A 71 24.82 -19.99 23.38
C PHE A 71 23.45 -20.30 23.98
N ARG A 72 23.21 -19.81 25.22
CA ARG A 72 21.98 -19.84 26.03
C ARG A 72 20.91 -20.89 25.65
N GLN A 73 20.74 -21.90 26.52
CA GLN A 73 19.65 -22.92 26.56
C GLN A 73 18.36 -22.48 25.84
N ALA A 74 17.87 -23.21 24.83
CA ALA A 74 16.78 -24.18 25.07
C ALA A 74 16.63 -25.32 24.02
N ALA A 75 17.23 -25.24 22.82
CA ALA A 75 17.00 -26.20 21.74
C ALA A 75 18.32 -26.66 21.08
N THR A 76 18.50 -27.97 20.89
CA THR A 76 19.55 -28.55 20.06
C THR A 76 19.26 -28.32 18.57
N ILE A 77 20.25 -28.48 17.68
CA ILE A 77 20.01 -28.45 16.23
C ILE A 77 18.93 -29.47 15.84
N GLU A 78 18.86 -30.63 16.52
CA GLU A 78 17.81 -31.61 16.28
C GLU A 78 16.43 -31.13 16.75
N ASP A 79 16.34 -30.34 17.83
CA ASP A 79 15.08 -29.74 18.27
C ASP A 79 14.61 -28.67 17.28
N VAL A 80 15.52 -27.88 16.70
CA VAL A 80 15.20 -26.87 15.68
C VAL A 80 14.82 -27.52 14.36
N VAL A 81 15.57 -28.52 13.89
CA VAL A 81 15.19 -29.28 12.68
C VAL A 81 13.86 -30.01 12.89
N GLY A 82 13.63 -30.57 14.07
CA GLY A 82 12.35 -31.17 14.43
C GLY A 82 11.18 -30.17 14.42
N ALA A 83 11.37 -28.99 15.01
CA ALA A 83 10.35 -27.92 15.03
C ALA A 83 10.08 -27.35 13.63
N LEU A 84 11.11 -27.15 12.80
CA LEU A 84 10.97 -26.72 11.41
C LEU A 84 10.21 -27.75 10.60
N THR A 85 10.55 -29.04 10.75
CA THR A 85 9.84 -30.15 10.09
C THR A 85 8.36 -30.19 10.52
N ALA A 86 8.08 -29.98 11.81
CA ALA A 86 6.70 -29.93 12.33
C ALA A 86 5.91 -28.71 11.80
N LEU A 87 6.56 -27.55 11.62
CA LEU A 87 5.97 -26.37 10.99
C LEU A 87 5.60 -26.64 9.52
N CYS A 88 6.49 -27.28 8.76
CA CYS A 88 6.22 -27.60 7.35
C CYS A 88 5.13 -28.66 7.19
N LEU A 89 5.08 -29.66 8.08
CA LEU A 89 4.14 -30.79 7.98
C LEU A 89 2.74 -30.52 8.51
N ALA A 90 2.59 -29.67 9.52
CA ALA A 90 1.35 -29.60 10.27
C ALA A 90 0.89 -28.18 10.64
N ALA A 91 1.61 -27.13 10.19
CA ALA A 91 1.32 -25.74 10.51
C ALA A 91 1.04 -25.52 12.02
N GLN A 92 1.73 -26.26 12.89
CA GLN A 92 1.46 -26.27 14.31
C GLN A 92 1.94 -24.97 14.95
N PRO A 93 1.06 -24.18 15.58
CA PRO A 93 1.45 -22.93 16.26
C PRO A 93 2.51 -23.18 17.35
N GLU A 94 2.47 -24.35 18.00
CA GLU A 94 3.40 -24.73 19.07
C GLU A 94 4.86 -24.84 18.60
N ALA A 95 5.10 -25.16 17.33
CA ALA A 95 6.45 -25.21 16.76
C ALA A 95 7.04 -23.80 16.53
N ARG A 96 6.19 -22.79 16.34
CA ARG A 96 6.62 -21.38 16.28
C ARG A 96 7.16 -20.91 17.63
N ASP A 97 6.48 -21.28 18.72
CA ASP A 97 6.90 -20.94 20.09
C ASP A 97 8.25 -21.58 20.47
N LEU A 98 8.61 -22.71 19.85
CA LEU A 98 9.92 -23.36 20.03
C LEU A 98 11.05 -22.69 19.23
N LEU A 99 10.74 -22.14 18.06
CA LEU A 99 11.75 -21.55 17.17
C LEU A 99 12.09 -20.10 17.51
N LEU A 100 11.12 -19.28 17.92
CA LEU A 100 11.36 -17.88 18.29
C LEU A 100 12.49 -17.69 19.34
N PRO A 101 12.62 -18.50 20.39
CA PRO A 101 13.75 -18.39 21.32
C PRO A 101 15.03 -19.07 20.81
N ALA A 102 14.97 -19.84 19.71
CA ALA A 102 16.11 -20.59 19.22
C ALA A 102 17.11 -19.69 18.52
N ARG A 103 18.38 -19.79 18.95
CA ARG A 103 19.53 -19.13 18.32
C ARG A 103 20.66 -20.12 18.14
N HIS A 104 21.28 -20.09 16.97
CA HIS A 104 22.41 -20.96 16.64
C HIS A 104 23.57 -20.16 16.09
N ARG A 105 24.73 -20.30 16.73
CA ARG A 105 26.01 -19.75 16.28
C ARG A 105 26.89 -20.86 15.74
N ILE A 106 27.39 -20.69 14.53
CA ILE A 106 28.27 -21.65 13.86
C ILE A 106 29.56 -20.95 13.45
N HIS A 107 30.68 -21.40 14.02
CA HIS A 107 32.01 -21.00 13.56
C HIS A 107 32.43 -21.91 12.41
N LEU A 108 32.55 -21.33 11.21
CA LEU A 108 32.96 -22.08 10.03
C LEU A 108 34.47 -22.30 10.05
N ARG A 109 34.91 -23.54 9.83
CA ARG A 109 36.33 -23.81 9.62
C ARG A 109 36.67 -23.47 8.17
N ARG A 110 37.95 -23.16 7.92
CA ARG A 110 38.44 -22.92 6.57
C ARG A 110 38.08 -24.05 5.59
N ALA A 111 38.23 -25.30 6.02
CA ALA A 111 37.86 -26.47 5.21
C ALA A 111 36.38 -26.51 4.82
N ASP A 112 35.49 -25.94 5.65
CA ASP A 112 34.06 -25.84 5.35
C ASP A 112 33.78 -24.71 4.33
N LEU A 113 34.63 -23.68 4.30
CA LEU A 113 34.54 -22.52 3.41
C LEU A 113 35.20 -22.72 2.06
N ASP A 114 36.19 -23.61 1.92
CA ASP A 114 36.94 -23.80 0.66
C ASP A 114 36.01 -24.17 -0.53
N GLY A 115 34.86 -24.80 -0.26
CA GLY A 115 33.82 -25.10 -1.26
C GLY A 115 32.86 -23.94 -1.58
N ILE A 116 32.80 -22.92 -0.72
CA ILE A 116 31.86 -21.78 -0.84
C ILE A 116 32.62 -20.54 -1.31
N VAL A 117 33.69 -20.19 -0.61
CA VAL A 117 34.58 -19.04 -0.87
C VAL A 117 36.00 -19.56 -1.11
N PRO A 118 36.38 -19.85 -2.38
CA PRO A 118 37.74 -20.28 -2.68
C PRO A 118 38.74 -19.16 -2.35
N ASP A 119 39.96 -19.56 -1.99
CA ASP A 119 41.10 -18.67 -1.74
C ASP A 119 40.93 -17.69 -0.56
N LEU A 120 40.10 -18.04 0.42
CA LEU A 120 39.93 -17.24 1.63
C LEU A 120 41.28 -17.09 2.38
N PRO A 121 41.68 -15.86 2.78
CA PRO A 121 42.90 -15.66 3.58
C PRO A 121 42.87 -16.44 4.89
N ALA A 122 44.05 -16.85 5.39
CA ALA A 122 44.16 -17.74 6.55
C ALA A 122 43.72 -17.10 7.88
N ASP A 123 43.76 -15.79 7.92
CA ASP A 123 43.43 -14.92 9.04
C ASP A 123 41.96 -14.45 9.05
N VAL A 124 41.16 -14.90 8.07
CA VAL A 124 39.73 -14.58 8.02
C VAL A 124 38.92 -15.63 8.77
N HIS A 125 38.08 -15.15 9.67
CA HIS A 125 37.14 -15.94 10.44
C HIS A 125 35.72 -15.63 10.00
N VAL A 126 34.90 -16.66 9.80
CA VAL A 126 33.49 -16.50 9.45
C VAL A 126 32.61 -17.18 10.50
N VAL A 127 31.62 -16.44 10.97
CA VAL A 127 30.61 -16.89 11.92
C VAL A 127 29.24 -16.70 11.31
N LEU A 128 28.39 -17.71 11.41
CA LEU A 128 26.98 -17.66 11.02
C LEU A 128 26.11 -17.68 12.27
N ASP A 129 25.26 -16.68 12.45
CA ASP A 129 24.23 -16.68 13.49
C ASP A 129 22.85 -16.79 12.86
N PHE A 130 22.07 -17.77 13.33
CA PHE A 130 20.69 -17.98 12.96
C PHE A 130 19.81 -17.59 14.13
N ALA A 131 18.81 -16.76 13.86
CA ALA A 131 17.70 -16.48 14.77
C ALA A 131 16.39 -16.60 14.00
N PHE A 132 15.31 -16.96 14.68
CA PHE A 132 13.98 -16.93 14.10
C PHE A 132 13.20 -15.77 14.70
N GLU A 133 12.67 -14.92 13.83
CA GLU A 133 11.94 -13.73 14.23
C GLU A 133 10.64 -13.66 13.43
N ASP A 134 9.61 -13.11 14.07
CA ASP A 134 8.33 -12.87 13.43
C ASP A 134 8.38 -11.53 12.70
N TYR A 135 8.79 -11.59 11.44
CA TYR A 135 8.74 -10.45 10.54
C TYR A 135 7.66 -10.64 9.48
N TRP A 136 6.89 -9.58 9.25
CA TRP A 136 5.94 -9.50 8.14
C TRP A 136 4.84 -10.57 8.18
N ASP A 137 4.40 -10.90 9.41
CA ASP A 137 3.44 -11.97 9.71
C ASP A 137 3.91 -13.39 9.33
N GLN A 138 5.20 -13.55 9.06
CA GLN A 138 5.83 -14.81 8.70
C GLN A 138 6.98 -15.14 9.66
N LEU A 139 7.15 -16.42 9.95
CA LEU A 139 8.34 -16.87 10.65
C LEU A 139 9.53 -16.74 9.68
N THR A 140 10.45 -15.85 10.01
CA THR A 140 11.59 -15.51 9.17
C THR A 140 12.88 -15.96 9.85
N CYS A 141 13.75 -16.63 9.10
CA CYS A 141 15.09 -16.95 9.56
C CYS A 141 16.00 -15.74 9.29
N VAL A 142 16.46 -15.10 10.35
CA VAL A 142 17.47 -14.05 10.30
C VAL A 142 18.85 -14.70 10.34
N LEU A 143 19.56 -14.64 9.22
CA LEU A 143 20.94 -15.08 9.09
C LEU A 143 21.86 -13.86 9.20
N LYS A 144 22.75 -13.89 10.19
CA LYS A 144 23.85 -12.93 10.32
C LYS A 144 25.14 -13.60 9.89
N VAL A 145 25.82 -13.01 8.92
CA VAL A 145 27.14 -13.43 8.46
C VAL A 145 28.16 -12.45 9.02
N SER A 146 28.96 -12.91 9.98
CA SER A 146 30.04 -12.13 10.57
C SER A 146 31.38 -12.58 9.99
N VAL A 147 32.08 -11.68 9.32
CA VAL A 147 33.42 -11.90 8.74
C VAL A 147 34.41 -11.02 9.50
N SER A 148 35.44 -11.61 10.09
CA SER A 148 36.47 -10.86 10.81
C SER A 148 37.88 -11.20 10.32
N THR A 149 38.77 -10.21 10.36
CA THR A 149 40.21 -10.34 10.05
C THR A 149 41.03 -9.53 11.05
N HIS A 150 42.32 -9.87 11.15
CA HIS A 150 43.34 -9.01 11.76
C HIS A 150 44.09 -8.30 10.61
N PRO A 151 43.66 -7.10 10.20
CA PRO A 151 44.19 -6.46 9.01
C PRO A 151 45.70 -6.19 9.15
N PRO A 152 46.51 -6.46 8.12
CA PRO A 152 47.96 -6.47 8.21
C PRO A 152 48.64 -5.08 8.10
N GLY A 153 47.92 -3.95 8.17
CA GLY A 153 48.53 -2.63 7.92
C GLY A 153 47.71 -1.38 8.31
N PRO A 154 48.32 -0.18 8.19
CA PRO A 154 47.73 1.11 8.57
C PRO A 154 46.55 1.53 7.68
N VAL A 155 45.56 2.22 8.25
CA VAL A 155 44.31 2.63 7.59
C VAL A 155 44.52 3.76 6.56
N ASP A 156 45.61 4.53 6.70
CA ASP A 156 45.75 5.84 6.07
C ASP A 156 46.39 5.85 4.66
N GLU A 157 46.90 4.73 4.15
CA GLU A 157 47.48 4.69 2.80
C GLU A 157 46.51 4.08 1.78
N PRO A 158 45.97 4.86 0.82
CA PRO A 158 45.46 4.31 -0.42
C PRO A 158 46.67 3.77 -1.18
N SER A 159 46.95 2.49 -1.02
CA SER A 159 48.07 1.85 -1.70
C SER A 159 47.91 2.03 -3.22
N HIS A 160 48.74 2.90 -3.80
CA HIS A 160 48.93 2.98 -5.24
C HIS A 160 49.72 1.75 -5.69
N GLY A 161 49.05 0.60 -5.79
CA GLY A 161 49.58 -0.61 -6.42
C GLY A 161 49.03 -1.91 -5.84
N ASP A 162 48.05 -2.51 -6.52
CA ASP A 162 47.73 -3.93 -6.75
C ASP A 162 47.88 -5.01 -5.65
N ALA A 163 48.25 -4.70 -4.40
CA ALA A 163 48.46 -5.71 -3.35
C ALA A 163 47.69 -5.45 -2.03
N GLY A 164 46.93 -4.36 -1.95
CA GLY A 164 45.98 -4.14 -0.86
C GLY A 164 44.61 -4.64 -1.29
N GLN A 165 44.30 -5.90 -1.00
CA GLN A 165 42.94 -6.42 -1.18
C GLN A 165 42.00 -5.52 -0.38
N ASP A 166 41.04 -4.88 -1.04
CA ASP A 166 40.07 -4.04 -0.35
C ASP A 166 39.26 -4.97 0.57
N TRP A 167 39.52 -4.89 1.88
CA TRP A 167 38.87 -5.72 2.89
C TRP A 167 37.34 -5.63 2.80
N VAL A 168 36.84 -4.49 2.34
CA VAL A 168 35.42 -4.29 2.08
C VAL A 168 34.95 -5.18 0.93
N ASP A 169 35.69 -5.24 -0.17
CA ASP A 169 35.40 -6.14 -1.29
C ASP A 169 35.52 -7.60 -0.88
N LEU A 170 36.52 -7.96 -0.08
CA LEU A 170 36.66 -9.32 0.46
C LEU A 170 35.45 -9.71 1.32
N PHE A 171 35.09 -8.87 2.30
CA PHE A 171 34.00 -9.17 3.23
C PHE A 171 32.64 -9.20 2.53
N THR A 172 32.40 -8.28 1.59
CA THR A 172 31.19 -8.30 0.76
C THR A 172 31.16 -9.52 -0.15
N THR A 173 32.29 -9.93 -0.74
CA THR A 173 32.38 -11.17 -1.54
C THR A 173 32.08 -12.40 -0.70
N VAL A 174 32.65 -12.51 0.50
CA VAL A 174 32.38 -13.62 1.43
C VAL A 174 30.90 -13.69 1.78
N ARG A 175 30.30 -12.55 2.16
CA ARG A 175 28.86 -12.44 2.41
C ARG A 175 28.05 -12.90 1.20
N ASP A 176 28.29 -12.32 0.03
CA ASP A 176 27.49 -12.57 -1.18
C ASP A 176 27.59 -14.04 -1.63
N ARG A 177 28.76 -14.67 -1.46
CA ARG A 177 28.95 -16.10 -1.73
C ARG A 177 28.21 -17.00 -0.75
N ILE A 178 28.18 -16.63 0.53
CA ILE A 178 27.43 -17.38 1.54
C ILE A 178 25.92 -17.22 1.31
N GLU A 179 25.45 -16.00 1.06
CA GLU A 179 24.05 -15.76 0.71
C GLU A 179 23.66 -16.51 -0.58
N ALA A 180 24.51 -16.51 -1.61
CA ALA A 180 24.29 -17.28 -2.83
C ALA A 180 24.25 -18.80 -2.56
N TRP A 181 25.13 -19.31 -1.69
CA TRP A 181 25.11 -20.71 -1.30
C TRP A 181 23.80 -21.10 -0.60
N PHE A 182 23.28 -20.25 0.30
CA PHE A 182 21.96 -20.49 0.92
C PHE A 182 20.82 -20.47 -0.11
N ALA A 183 20.88 -19.56 -1.09
CA ALA A 183 19.94 -19.53 -2.19
C ALA A 183 20.01 -20.82 -3.05
N ASP A 184 21.21 -21.33 -3.34
CA ASP A 184 21.43 -22.59 -4.04
C ASP A 184 20.90 -23.80 -3.27
N GLN A 185 20.84 -23.72 -1.93
CA GLN A 185 20.20 -24.74 -1.09
C GLN A 185 18.66 -24.64 -1.10
N GLY A 186 18.07 -23.66 -1.80
CA GLY A 186 16.62 -23.49 -1.89
C GLY A 186 16.00 -22.65 -0.78
N LEU A 187 16.79 -21.85 -0.05
CA LEU A 187 16.23 -20.78 0.78
C LEU A 187 15.93 -19.56 -0.08
N TYR A 188 14.79 -18.93 0.19
CA TYR A 188 14.40 -17.71 -0.50
C TYR A 188 14.66 -16.52 0.42
N ARG A 189 15.45 -15.56 -0.05
CA ARG A 189 15.60 -14.28 0.65
C ARG A 189 14.23 -13.62 0.71
N THR A 190 13.85 -13.09 1.86
CA THR A 190 12.59 -12.37 1.97
C THR A 190 12.66 -11.11 1.10
N ASP A 191 11.86 -11.05 0.03
CA ASP A 191 11.75 -9.85 -0.82
C ASP A 191 10.82 -8.84 -0.13
N PHE A 192 11.38 -8.23 0.90
CA PHE A 192 10.70 -7.22 1.66
C PHE A 192 10.96 -5.86 1.04
N ARG A 193 9.87 -5.15 0.68
CA ARG A 193 9.97 -3.85 0.03
C ARG A 193 9.18 -2.77 0.74
N ILE A 194 9.80 -1.61 0.95
CA ILE A 194 9.13 -0.40 1.46
C ILE A 194 9.25 0.67 0.39
N GLN A 195 8.12 1.27 -0.01
CA GLN A 195 8.04 2.22 -1.12
C GLN A 195 8.59 1.64 -2.42
N GLY A 196 8.28 0.37 -2.69
CA GLY A 196 8.73 -0.36 -3.88
C GLY A 196 10.23 -0.72 -3.93
N ARG A 197 11.03 -0.37 -2.90
CA ARG A 197 12.47 -0.67 -2.83
C ARG A 197 12.73 -1.83 -1.89
N GLU A 198 13.62 -2.75 -2.28
CA GLU A 198 14.07 -3.84 -1.41
C GLU A 198 14.69 -3.24 -0.15
N TYR A 199 14.29 -3.70 1.02
CA TYR A 199 14.88 -3.29 2.28
C TYR A 199 15.61 -4.47 2.91
N ARG A 200 16.91 -4.28 3.14
CA ARG A 200 17.80 -5.25 3.76
C ARG A 200 18.03 -4.86 5.21
N LEU A 201 18.11 -5.86 6.06
CA LEU A 201 18.55 -5.70 7.43
C LEU A 201 19.95 -5.04 7.48
N PRO A 202 20.26 -4.33 8.58
CA PRO A 202 21.42 -3.48 8.60
C PRO A 202 22.74 -4.25 8.48
N THR A 203 23.73 -3.57 7.91
CA THR A 203 25.12 -4.00 7.93
C THR A 203 25.84 -3.26 9.06
N VAL A 204 26.55 -3.98 9.91
CA VAL A 204 27.28 -3.42 11.05
C VAL A 204 28.76 -3.75 10.93
N TRP A 205 29.58 -2.71 10.83
CA TRP A 205 31.02 -2.78 10.88
C TRP A 205 31.49 -2.56 12.31
N VAL A 206 32.49 -3.33 12.75
CA VAL A 206 33.19 -3.09 14.02
C VAL A 206 34.67 -2.96 13.73
N GLY A 207 35.22 -1.77 13.99
CA GLY A 207 36.62 -1.46 13.78
C GLY A 207 37.34 -1.29 15.12
N GLU A 208 38.16 -2.27 15.50
CA GLU A 208 39.03 -2.15 16.68
C GLU A 208 40.37 -1.54 16.27
N LEU A 209 40.79 -0.49 16.96
CA LEU A 209 42.08 0.17 16.72
C LEU A 209 43.18 -0.43 17.60
N ASN A 210 44.43 -0.33 17.15
CA ASN A 210 45.60 -0.78 17.93
C ASN A 210 45.87 0.14 19.14
N ASP A 211 45.59 1.44 19.01
CA ASP A 211 45.60 2.39 20.12
C ASP A 211 44.21 3.06 20.24
N PRO A 212 43.23 2.38 20.84
CA PRO A 212 41.90 2.94 21.03
C PRO A 212 41.92 4.07 22.05
N GLU A 213 41.04 5.05 21.84
CA GLU A 213 40.86 6.18 22.76
C GLU A 213 40.34 5.70 24.11
N ALA A 214 40.71 6.41 25.18
CA ALA A 214 40.27 6.06 26.53
C ALA A 214 38.77 6.22 26.75
N ASP A 215 38.14 7.14 26.00
CA ASP A 215 36.70 7.38 25.96
C ASP A 215 36.24 7.35 24.50
N ALA A 216 35.16 6.63 24.21
CA ALA A 216 34.59 6.56 22.86
C ALA A 216 34.18 7.93 22.30
N GLY A 217 33.83 8.90 23.15
CA GLY A 217 33.51 10.27 22.73
C GLY A 217 34.70 11.04 22.18
N ASP A 218 35.92 10.71 22.62
CA ASP A 218 37.14 11.42 22.25
C ASP A 218 37.53 11.19 20.79
N TYR A 219 37.10 10.07 20.20
CA TYR A 219 37.38 9.75 18.79
C TYR A 219 36.98 10.87 17.82
N LEU A 220 35.87 11.57 18.07
CA LEU A 220 35.38 12.67 17.22
C LEU A 220 36.25 13.93 17.28
N SER A 221 37.12 14.03 18.29
CA SER A 221 38.00 15.19 18.51
C SER A 221 39.49 14.86 18.38
N GLY A 222 39.95 13.68 18.80
CA GLY A 222 41.34 13.26 18.82
C GLY A 222 41.80 12.43 17.62
N SER A 223 40.90 11.65 17.01
CA SER A 223 41.23 10.60 16.02
C SER A 223 40.42 10.71 14.72
N LEU A 224 40.11 11.94 14.30
CA LEU A 224 39.19 12.21 13.18
C LEU A 224 39.68 11.65 11.83
N ASP A 225 40.97 11.77 11.52
CA ASP A 225 41.51 11.33 10.22
C ASP A 225 41.35 9.82 10.02
N VAL A 226 41.58 9.05 11.09
CA VAL A 226 41.41 7.59 11.13
C VAL A 226 39.95 7.21 10.96
N LEU A 227 39.06 7.88 11.70
CA LEU A 227 37.62 7.67 11.57
C LEU A 227 37.12 8.00 10.17
N ASN A 228 37.61 9.09 9.56
CA ASN A 228 37.28 9.45 8.18
C ASN A 228 37.77 8.36 7.20
N GLY A 229 38.99 7.85 7.40
CA GLY A 229 39.52 6.73 6.62
C GLY A 229 38.68 5.46 6.75
N LEU A 230 38.25 5.11 7.96
CA LEU A 230 37.37 3.97 8.21
C LEU A 230 35.99 4.17 7.60
N ALA A 231 35.33 5.30 7.88
CA ALA A 231 34.02 5.61 7.34
C ALA A 231 34.02 5.72 5.80
N ALA A 232 35.10 6.19 5.20
CA ALA A 232 35.25 6.23 3.73
C ALA A 232 35.26 4.84 3.12
N ARG A 233 35.84 3.86 3.81
CA ARG A 233 35.90 2.47 3.35
C ARG A 233 34.61 1.71 3.67
N THR A 234 34.14 1.78 4.92
CA THR A 234 33.02 0.96 5.41
C THR A 234 31.65 1.55 5.09
N LEU A 235 31.48 2.84 5.38
CA LEU A 235 30.23 3.58 5.15
C LEU A 235 30.22 4.30 3.81
N ARG A 236 31.29 4.26 3.01
CA ARG A 236 31.44 4.97 1.72
C ARG A 236 31.24 6.49 1.83
N ILE A 237 31.75 7.11 2.89
CA ILE A 237 31.65 8.57 3.13
C ILE A 237 33.03 9.15 3.47
N GLY A 238 33.43 10.23 2.80
CA GLY A 238 34.75 10.84 2.98
C GLY A 238 34.95 11.64 4.29
N ASP A 239 33.88 12.13 4.91
CA ASP A 239 33.92 12.92 6.15
C ASP A 239 32.82 12.49 7.13
N VAL A 240 33.20 12.07 8.34
CA VAL A 240 32.25 11.64 9.40
C VAL A 240 31.40 12.78 9.96
N ARG A 241 31.76 14.03 9.65
CA ARG A 241 30.98 15.23 10.00
C ARG A 241 29.93 15.59 8.96
N ASP A 242 29.86 14.83 7.86
CA ASP A 242 28.82 15.02 6.86
C ASP A 242 27.43 14.83 7.49
N CYS A 243 26.44 15.61 7.03
CA CYS A 243 25.10 15.63 7.62
C CYS A 243 24.33 14.30 7.42
N VAL A 244 24.89 13.39 6.63
CA VAL A 244 24.36 12.05 6.35
C VAL A 244 24.70 11.06 7.46
N ILE A 245 25.73 11.35 8.27
CA ILE A 245 26.16 10.49 9.38
C ILE A 245 25.58 11.01 10.69
N THR A 246 25.05 10.09 11.49
CA THR A 246 24.67 10.37 12.87
C THR A 246 25.67 9.72 13.83
N PRO A 247 26.52 10.52 14.50
CA PRO A 247 27.48 10.03 15.48
C PRO A 247 26.89 10.00 16.89
N SER A 248 27.11 8.89 17.60
CA SER A 248 26.67 8.71 18.99
C SER A 248 27.58 7.76 19.76
N VAL A 249 27.70 7.95 21.06
CA VAL A 249 28.35 7.00 21.98
C VAL A 249 27.28 6.14 22.64
N LEU A 250 27.35 4.83 22.41
CA LEU A 250 26.41 3.84 22.92
C LEU A 250 27.00 3.13 24.13
N ASN A 251 26.17 2.98 25.16
CA ASN A 251 26.52 2.37 26.45
C ASN A 251 27.74 2.97 27.14
N GLY A 252 28.12 4.20 26.75
CA GLY A 252 29.31 4.90 27.24
C GLY A 252 30.63 4.38 26.68
N GLN A 253 30.63 3.29 25.89
CA GLN A 253 31.87 2.55 25.56
C GLN A 253 32.09 2.32 24.06
N MET A 254 31.10 2.64 23.21
CA MET A 254 31.18 2.40 21.78
C MET A 254 30.78 3.64 20.99
N LEU A 255 31.66 4.17 20.16
CA LEU A 255 31.27 5.16 19.16
C LEU A 255 30.53 4.44 18.03
N ALA A 256 29.30 4.85 17.76
CA ALA A 256 28.48 4.41 16.65
C ALA A 256 28.32 5.55 15.63
N LEU A 257 28.64 5.25 14.39
CA LEU A 257 28.35 6.09 13.24
C LEU A 257 27.29 5.39 12.40
N ARG A 258 26.09 5.96 12.31
CA ARG A 258 25.02 5.43 11.45
C ARG A 258 24.93 6.25 10.17
N ARG A 259 24.90 5.55 9.04
CA ARG A 259 24.49 6.07 7.74
C ARG A 259 23.15 5.42 7.36
N ALA A 260 22.10 6.22 7.28
CA ALA A 260 20.90 5.80 6.57
C ALA A 260 21.16 6.01 5.07
N ASP A 261 21.26 4.93 4.29
CA ASP A 261 21.33 5.02 2.83
C ASP A 261 20.01 5.60 2.30
N ALA A 262 19.94 6.94 2.28
CA ALA A 262 18.72 7.69 1.99
C ALA A 262 18.86 8.68 0.83
N LEU A 263 20.03 8.80 0.19
CA LEU A 263 20.30 9.95 -0.69
C LEU A 263 20.29 9.68 -2.19
N LYS A 264 20.33 8.42 -2.64
CA LYS A 264 20.07 8.13 -4.05
C LYS A 264 18.67 7.57 -4.21
N LEU A 265 17.78 8.43 -4.71
CA LEU A 265 16.42 8.05 -5.11
C LEU A 265 16.40 6.87 -6.11
N ASP A 266 17.51 6.62 -6.78
CA ASP A 266 17.66 5.60 -7.82
C ASP A 266 18.22 4.25 -7.31
N GLU A 267 18.63 4.14 -6.03
CA GLU A 267 19.13 2.87 -5.53
C GLU A 267 17.97 1.89 -5.26
N PRO A 268 17.99 0.68 -5.88
CA PRO A 268 16.88 -0.27 -5.79
C PRO A 268 16.79 -0.95 -4.41
N VAL A 269 17.85 -0.85 -3.61
CA VAL A 269 18.02 -1.52 -2.33
C VAL A 269 18.33 -0.49 -1.25
N ARG A 270 17.63 -0.58 -0.12
CA ARG A 270 17.86 0.19 1.10
C ARG A 270 18.53 -0.69 2.15
N GLN A 271 19.66 -0.25 2.67
CA GLN A 271 20.34 -0.97 3.74
C GLN A 271 20.98 0.03 4.73
N PRO A 272 20.50 0.13 5.97
CA PRO A 272 21.19 0.93 6.98
C PRO A 272 22.58 0.36 7.25
N SER A 273 23.57 1.24 7.38
CA SER A 273 24.95 0.85 7.66
C SER A 273 25.47 1.52 8.92
N TYR A 274 26.15 0.74 9.76
CA TYR A 274 26.71 1.17 11.03
C TYR A 274 28.21 0.92 11.05
N LEU A 275 28.96 1.83 11.66
CA LEU A 275 30.34 1.60 12.09
C LEU A 275 30.41 1.80 13.60
N LEU A 276 30.77 0.74 14.31
CA LEU A 276 31.02 0.71 15.74
C LEU A 276 32.54 0.72 15.98
N VAL A 277 33.00 1.60 16.86
CA VAL A 277 34.41 1.70 17.27
C VAL A 277 34.44 1.65 18.80
N PRO A 278 34.95 0.56 19.40
CA PRO A 278 35.02 0.45 20.85
C PRO A 278 36.07 1.38 21.45
N GLU A 279 35.83 1.82 22.68
CA GLU A 279 36.85 2.46 23.50
C GLU A 279 37.94 1.47 23.93
N ARG A 280 38.97 1.99 24.61
CA ARG A 280 40.02 1.18 25.19
C ARG A 280 39.46 0.22 26.24
N PRO A 281 39.73 -1.10 26.14
CA PRO A 281 39.35 -2.05 27.17
C PRO A 281 39.82 -1.59 28.55
N ALA A 282 38.92 -1.64 29.52
CA ALA A 282 39.27 -1.35 30.90
C ALA A 282 40.40 -2.29 31.35
N ALA A 283 41.29 -1.81 32.23
CA ALA A 283 42.40 -2.62 32.75
C ALA A 283 41.93 -3.92 33.45
N SER A 284 40.66 -3.98 33.87
CA SER A 284 40.00 -5.16 34.44
C SER A 284 39.53 -6.19 33.42
N ASP A 285 39.52 -5.87 32.13
CA ASP A 285 39.13 -6.76 31.03
C ASP A 285 40.22 -6.76 29.92
N PRO A 286 41.44 -7.24 30.24
CA PRO A 286 42.57 -7.20 29.31
C PRO A 286 42.35 -8.05 28.05
N ASP A 287 41.48 -9.07 28.14
CA ASP A 287 41.12 -9.94 27.03
C ASP A 287 39.97 -9.37 26.18
N GLY A 288 39.36 -8.25 26.60
CA GLY A 288 38.25 -7.59 25.89
C GLY A 288 36.97 -8.41 25.84
N ARG A 289 36.76 -9.32 26.80
CA ARG A 289 35.59 -10.21 26.79
C ARG A 289 34.29 -9.47 27.05
N GLN A 290 34.29 -8.52 27.97
CA GLN A 290 33.11 -7.69 28.26
C GLN A 290 32.78 -6.79 27.07
N LEU A 291 33.82 -6.23 26.43
CA LEU A 291 33.65 -5.45 25.21
C LEU A 291 33.09 -6.28 24.06
N TRP A 292 33.52 -7.54 23.92
CA TRP A 292 32.98 -8.45 22.91
C TRP A 292 31.53 -8.85 23.20
N GLU A 293 31.18 -9.15 24.46
CA GLU A 293 29.79 -9.42 24.86
C GLU A 293 28.88 -8.19 24.65
N LEU A 294 29.42 -6.98 24.88
CA LEU A 294 28.76 -5.71 24.59
C LEU A 294 28.58 -5.47 23.09
N GLU A 295 29.62 -5.72 22.29
CA GLU A 295 29.60 -5.63 20.82
C GLU A 295 28.46 -6.47 20.26
N GLU A 296 28.42 -7.75 20.66
CA GLU A 296 27.39 -8.68 20.22
C GLU A 296 25.99 -8.22 20.62
N THR A 297 25.82 -7.79 21.87
CA THR A 297 24.52 -7.31 22.38
C THR A 297 24.06 -6.06 21.62
N LEU A 298 24.98 -5.14 21.31
CA LEU A 298 24.68 -3.93 20.55
C LEU A 298 24.34 -4.23 19.09
N VAL A 299 25.11 -5.11 18.42
CA VAL A 299 24.82 -5.55 17.05
C VAL A 299 23.42 -6.17 16.99
N ASP A 300 23.10 -7.07 17.93
CA ASP A 300 21.78 -7.68 18.02
C ASP A 300 20.66 -6.68 18.26
N ALA A 301 20.87 -5.73 19.18
CA ALA A 301 19.89 -4.68 19.47
C ALA A 301 19.64 -3.80 18.23
N LEU A 302 20.69 -3.36 17.54
CA LEU A 302 20.55 -2.52 16.34
C LEU A 302 19.87 -3.25 15.19
N VAL A 303 20.22 -4.52 14.95
CA VAL A 303 19.57 -5.35 13.92
C VAL A 303 18.09 -5.55 14.24
N SER A 304 17.76 -5.87 15.49
CA SER A 304 16.38 -6.06 15.94
C SER A 304 15.57 -4.77 15.84
N LEU A 305 16.11 -3.63 16.29
CA LEU A 305 15.43 -2.33 16.22
C LEU A 305 15.13 -1.92 14.77
N GLU A 306 16.09 -2.04 13.85
CA GLU A 306 15.88 -1.73 12.43
C GLU A 306 14.94 -2.73 11.74
N GLY A 307 15.00 -4.02 12.10
CA GLY A 307 14.10 -5.05 11.59
C GLY A 307 12.64 -4.84 12.02
N GLN A 308 12.43 -4.56 13.32
CA GLN A 308 11.10 -4.27 13.86
C GLN A 308 10.53 -2.94 13.35
N ALA A 309 11.37 -1.90 13.23
CA ALA A 309 10.97 -0.65 12.61
C ALA A 309 10.48 -0.89 11.19
N ALA A 310 11.26 -1.61 10.39
CA ALA A 310 10.91 -1.96 9.03
C ALA A 310 9.59 -2.75 8.94
N ASP A 311 9.42 -3.79 9.76
CA ASP A 311 8.18 -4.59 9.81
C ASP A 311 6.94 -3.74 10.12
N ARG A 312 6.98 -2.94 11.18
CA ARG A 312 5.85 -2.09 11.57
C ARG A 312 5.53 -1.07 10.48
N LEU A 313 6.55 -0.42 9.93
CA LEU A 313 6.38 0.62 8.90
C LEU A 313 5.87 0.08 7.58
N TRP A 314 6.26 -1.13 7.19
CA TRP A 314 5.75 -1.74 5.97
C TRP A 314 4.27 -2.03 6.00
N ARG A 315 3.74 -2.45 7.16
CA ARG A 315 2.29 -2.66 7.30
C ARG A 315 1.55 -1.34 7.12
N ILE A 316 2.07 -0.28 7.73
CA ILE A 316 1.48 1.06 7.64
C ILE A 316 1.62 1.62 6.21
N GLU A 317 2.78 1.44 5.58
CA GLU A 317 3.04 1.87 4.20
C GLU A 317 2.15 1.16 3.19
N ALA A 318 1.92 -0.14 3.37
CA ALA A 318 0.98 -0.91 2.57
C ALA A 318 -0.43 -0.29 2.60
N ASP A 319 -0.88 0.12 3.79
CA ASP A 319 -2.18 0.78 3.93
C ASP A 319 -2.18 2.17 3.28
N ILE A 320 -1.13 2.97 3.51
CA ILE A 320 -0.95 4.31 2.92
C ILE A 320 -1.01 4.24 1.39
N ASP A 321 -0.32 3.29 0.77
CA ASP A 321 -0.27 3.10 -0.67
C ASP A 321 -1.65 2.75 -1.25
N VAL A 322 -2.42 1.90 -0.57
CA VAL A 322 -3.80 1.60 -0.98
C VAL A 322 -4.70 2.83 -0.87
N TRP A 323 -4.58 3.59 0.22
CA TRP A 323 -5.35 4.83 0.39
C TRP A 323 -4.99 5.87 -0.67
N ASP A 324 -3.72 6.01 -1.02
CA ASP A 324 -3.27 6.97 -2.03
C ASP A 324 -3.89 6.68 -3.41
N HIS A 325 -3.87 5.42 -3.84
CA HIS A 325 -4.47 4.98 -5.10
C HIS A 325 -5.99 5.15 -5.09
N GLN A 326 -6.65 4.80 -3.99
CA GLN A 326 -8.10 4.97 -3.91
C GLN A 326 -8.50 6.44 -3.95
N LEU A 327 -7.77 7.33 -3.28
CA LEU A 327 -7.99 8.77 -3.37
C LEU A 327 -7.76 9.32 -4.78
N GLU A 328 -6.84 8.74 -5.56
CA GLU A 328 -6.66 9.09 -6.97
C GLU A 328 -7.89 8.71 -7.81
N VAL A 329 -8.49 7.55 -7.56
CA VAL A 329 -9.76 7.15 -8.20
C VAL A 329 -10.87 8.13 -7.86
N TYR A 330 -11.05 8.49 -6.58
CA TYR A 330 -12.04 9.50 -6.18
C TYR A 330 -11.77 10.87 -6.82
N ASP A 331 -10.50 11.26 -6.94
CA ASP A 331 -10.13 12.52 -7.59
C ASP A 331 -10.60 12.57 -9.06
N GLN A 332 -10.37 11.47 -9.79
CA GLN A 332 -10.82 11.33 -11.18
C GLN A 332 -12.35 11.25 -11.31
N VAL A 333 -13.01 10.56 -10.38
CA VAL A 333 -14.48 10.51 -10.34
C VAL A 333 -15.05 11.92 -10.17
N ALA A 334 -14.49 12.74 -9.27
CA ALA A 334 -14.89 14.13 -9.10
C ALA A 334 -14.64 14.97 -10.37
N GLU A 335 -13.46 14.85 -10.98
CA GLU A 335 -13.13 15.60 -12.20
C GLU A 335 -14.07 15.23 -13.35
N ARG A 336 -14.36 13.95 -13.54
CA ARG A 336 -15.30 13.53 -14.56
C ARG A 336 -16.73 13.93 -14.24
N GLY A 337 -17.13 13.80 -12.98
CA GLY A 337 -18.43 14.25 -12.49
C GLY A 337 -18.65 15.74 -12.73
N LEU A 338 -17.61 16.56 -12.52
CA LEU A 338 -17.62 18.00 -12.80
C LEU A 338 -17.82 18.28 -14.30
N VAL A 339 -17.11 17.59 -15.19
CA VAL A 339 -17.29 17.76 -16.65
C VAL A 339 -18.71 17.40 -17.10
N LEU A 340 -19.26 16.29 -16.57
CA LEU A 340 -20.64 15.87 -16.87
C LEU A 340 -21.66 16.85 -16.31
N TRP A 341 -21.43 17.34 -15.09
CA TRP A 341 -22.24 18.37 -14.45
C TRP A 341 -22.23 19.67 -15.25
N ASP A 342 -21.06 20.18 -15.63
CA ASP A 342 -20.92 21.43 -16.37
C ASP A 342 -21.69 21.35 -17.70
N ALA A 343 -21.47 20.28 -18.47
CA ALA A 343 -22.21 20.03 -19.72
C ALA A 343 -23.73 19.98 -19.50
N LEU A 344 -24.18 19.30 -18.45
CA LEU A 344 -25.60 19.16 -18.13
C LEU A 344 -26.23 20.48 -17.62
N SER A 345 -25.46 21.27 -16.87
CA SER A 345 -25.89 22.53 -16.27
C SER A 345 -26.27 23.57 -17.33
N THR A 346 -25.61 23.56 -18.50
CA THR A 346 -25.95 24.42 -19.65
C THR A 346 -27.40 24.23 -20.13
N HIS A 347 -27.98 23.06 -19.89
CA HIS A 347 -29.35 22.75 -20.26
C HIS A 347 -30.37 23.12 -19.18
N LEU A 348 -29.95 23.44 -17.94
CA LEU A 348 -30.89 23.79 -16.87
C LEU A 348 -31.71 25.05 -17.20
N PRO A 349 -31.15 26.20 -17.62
CA PRO A 349 -31.92 27.44 -17.79
C PRO A 349 -32.91 27.42 -18.97
N VAL A 350 -32.65 26.57 -19.98
CA VAL A 350 -33.29 26.69 -21.31
C VAL A 350 -34.47 25.72 -21.47
N ARG A 351 -34.54 24.63 -20.69
CA ARG A 351 -35.40 23.47 -20.99
C ARG A 351 -36.66 23.42 -20.12
N ARG A 352 -37.72 22.80 -20.66
CA ARG A 352 -39.04 22.65 -20.03
C ARG A 352 -39.61 21.23 -20.26
N GLY A 353 -40.55 20.81 -19.41
CA GLY A 353 -41.27 19.55 -19.55
C GLY A 353 -40.37 18.31 -19.41
N ARG A 354 -40.64 17.25 -20.21
CA ARG A 354 -39.95 15.95 -20.13
C ARG A 354 -38.43 16.01 -20.30
N GLN A 355 -37.92 16.97 -21.08
CA GLN A 355 -36.48 17.15 -21.26
C GLN A 355 -35.82 17.64 -19.97
N LEU A 356 -36.47 18.57 -19.29
CA LEU A 356 -36.00 19.08 -18.00
C LEU A 356 -36.02 18.00 -16.93
N GLU A 357 -37.10 17.22 -16.87
CA GLU A 357 -37.24 16.11 -15.93
C GLU A 357 -36.10 15.08 -16.08
N ARG A 358 -35.68 14.81 -17.32
CA ARG A 358 -34.52 13.94 -17.58
C ARG A 358 -33.20 14.57 -17.13
N VAL A 359 -33.02 15.87 -17.37
CA VAL A 359 -31.86 16.61 -16.87
C VAL A 359 -31.83 16.52 -15.34
N HIS A 360 -32.94 16.80 -14.65
CA HIS A 360 -33.05 16.70 -13.20
C HIS A 360 -32.72 15.31 -12.67
N ARG A 361 -33.26 14.24 -13.27
CA ARG A 361 -32.91 12.86 -12.88
C ARG A 361 -31.44 12.53 -13.05
N SER A 362 -30.81 13.09 -14.08
CA SER A 362 -29.37 12.89 -14.33
C SER A 362 -28.53 13.66 -13.32
N VAL A 363 -28.93 14.90 -12.98
CA VAL A 363 -28.29 15.66 -11.90
C VAL A 363 -28.46 14.96 -10.55
N GLU A 364 -29.66 14.46 -10.25
CA GLU A 364 -29.94 13.73 -9.01
C GLU A 364 -29.06 12.48 -8.88
N LEU A 365 -28.86 11.75 -9.98
CA LEU A 365 -27.93 10.62 -10.00
C LEU A 365 -26.49 11.05 -9.71
N ILE A 366 -25.99 12.13 -10.34
CA ILE A 366 -24.66 12.68 -10.03
C ILE A 366 -24.58 13.06 -8.55
N HIS A 367 -25.57 13.80 -8.07
CA HIS A 367 -25.63 14.29 -6.71
C HIS A 367 -25.57 13.14 -5.69
N GLN A 368 -26.32 12.06 -5.91
CA GLN A 368 -26.32 10.90 -5.00
C GLN A 368 -24.99 10.15 -4.99
N ILE A 369 -24.37 9.95 -6.16
CA ILE A 369 -23.05 9.30 -6.26
C ILE A 369 -22.00 10.15 -5.54
N LEU A 370 -22.05 11.47 -5.69
CA LEU A 370 -21.13 12.38 -4.99
C LEU A 370 -21.40 12.41 -3.48
N LEU A 371 -22.67 12.39 -3.04
CA LEU A 371 -23.02 12.32 -1.61
C LEU A 371 -22.49 11.04 -0.96
N GLN A 372 -22.63 9.89 -1.64
CA GLN A 372 -22.04 8.63 -1.20
C GLN A 372 -20.51 8.76 -1.12
N GLY A 373 -19.88 9.34 -2.15
CA GLY A 373 -18.45 9.59 -2.15
C GLY A 373 -17.97 10.51 -1.03
N VAL A 374 -18.75 11.52 -0.60
CA VAL A 374 -18.40 12.34 0.58
C VAL A 374 -18.41 11.51 1.87
N ALA A 375 -19.39 10.61 2.03
CA ALA A 375 -19.44 9.74 3.20
C ALA A 375 -18.22 8.80 3.25
N ASP A 376 -17.83 8.26 2.10
CA ASP A 376 -16.65 7.39 1.97
C ASP A 376 -15.34 8.18 2.19
N LEU A 377 -15.23 9.38 1.61
CA LEU A 377 -14.07 10.27 1.78
C LEU A 377 -13.93 10.75 3.22
N ALA A 378 -15.02 11.02 3.94
CA ALA A 378 -14.96 11.34 5.37
C ALA A 378 -14.38 10.16 6.17
N ARG A 379 -14.76 8.93 5.83
CA ARG A 379 -14.18 7.72 6.44
C ARG A 379 -12.71 7.55 6.05
N MET A 380 -12.33 7.79 4.80
CA MET A 380 -10.93 7.74 4.35
C MET A 380 -10.06 8.80 5.01
N GLU A 381 -10.59 10.01 5.20
CA GLU A 381 -9.90 11.07 5.95
C GLU A 381 -9.58 10.61 7.37
N THR A 382 -10.54 10.03 8.09
CA THR A 382 -10.28 9.44 9.42
C THR A 382 -9.24 8.32 9.36
N ARG A 383 -9.34 7.41 8.39
CA ARG A 383 -8.41 6.27 8.27
C ARG A 383 -6.98 6.69 7.94
N THR A 384 -6.82 7.68 7.06
CA THR A 384 -5.49 8.21 6.70
C THR A 384 -4.86 8.98 7.86
N GLN A 385 -5.67 9.68 8.66
CA GLN A 385 -5.23 10.25 9.95
C GLN A 385 -4.83 9.15 10.95
N ASP A 386 -5.59 8.05 11.04
CA ASP A 386 -5.23 6.91 11.88
C ASP A 386 -3.90 6.29 11.44
N CYS A 387 -3.65 6.12 10.13
CA CYS A 387 -2.37 5.63 9.62
C CYS A 387 -1.21 6.56 9.99
N ALA A 388 -1.37 7.89 9.84
CA ALA A 388 -0.36 8.86 10.27
C ALA A 388 -0.10 8.79 11.79
N ALA A 389 -1.15 8.60 12.59
CA ALA A 389 -1.02 8.38 14.03
C ALA A 389 -0.28 7.07 14.33
N GLN A 390 -0.54 5.99 13.58
CA GLN A 390 0.19 4.72 13.73
C GLN A 390 1.68 4.85 13.41
N VAL A 391 2.09 5.67 12.43
CA VAL A 391 3.51 5.97 12.20
C VAL A 391 4.12 6.64 13.44
N THR A 392 3.40 7.58 14.05
CA THR A 392 3.84 8.27 15.27
C THR A 392 3.93 7.31 16.46
N THR A 393 2.99 6.38 16.60
CA THR A 393 3.02 5.33 17.62
C THR A 393 4.19 4.38 17.39
N ALA A 394 4.37 3.86 16.17
CA ALA A 394 5.48 2.98 15.82
C ALA A 394 6.84 3.64 16.10
N ARG A 395 6.97 4.93 15.78
CA ARG A 395 8.15 5.73 16.14
C ARG A 395 8.35 5.83 17.66
N SER A 396 7.29 6.07 18.42
CA SER A 396 7.36 6.18 19.89
C SER A 396 7.73 4.85 20.54
N ASP A 397 7.17 3.74 20.04
CA ASP A 397 7.47 2.40 20.52
C ASP A 397 8.91 2.01 20.18
N LEU A 398 9.39 2.33 18.97
CA LEU A 398 10.78 2.14 18.58
C LEU A 398 11.74 2.91 19.50
N LEU A 399 11.39 4.14 19.86
CA LEU A 399 12.17 4.96 20.79
C LEU A 399 12.17 4.38 22.21
N ALA A 400 11.02 3.91 22.69
CA ALA A 400 10.93 3.28 24.01
C ALA A 400 11.74 1.97 24.06
N GLU A 401 11.74 1.20 22.98
CA GLU A 401 12.52 -0.02 22.85
C GLU A 401 14.02 0.28 22.76
N PHE A 402 14.40 1.29 21.98
CA PHE A 402 15.77 1.81 21.95
C PHE A 402 16.25 2.18 23.36
N ASP A 403 15.45 2.98 24.08
CA ASP A 403 15.76 3.44 25.45
C ASP A 403 15.85 2.27 26.46
N SER A 404 15.23 1.12 26.17
CA SER A 404 15.29 -0.08 27.00
C SER A 404 16.52 -0.95 26.74
N LEU A 405 17.08 -0.90 25.53
CA LEU A 405 18.19 -1.74 25.07
C LEU A 405 19.54 -1.02 25.06
N ILE A 406 19.52 0.28 24.77
CA ILE A 406 20.71 1.08 24.48
C ILE A 406 20.65 2.37 25.28
N THR A 407 21.74 2.69 25.98
CA THR A 407 21.94 4.02 26.58
C THR A 407 22.80 4.86 25.64
N GLU A 408 22.42 6.11 25.41
CA GLU A 408 23.06 6.98 24.42
C GLU A 408 23.63 8.25 25.06
N PHE A 409 24.85 8.60 24.66
CA PHE A 409 25.45 9.91 24.84
C PHE A 409 25.81 10.48 23.46
N HIS A 410 25.46 11.72 23.14
CA HIS A 410 25.80 12.32 21.86
C HIS A 410 26.32 13.75 22.02
N THR A 411 27.29 14.12 21.18
CA THR A 411 27.88 15.47 21.14
C THR A 411 27.22 16.35 20.08
N ALA A 412 26.53 15.75 19.11
CA ALA A 412 25.79 16.40 18.03
C ALA A 412 24.38 16.86 18.48
N PRO A 413 23.73 17.79 17.74
CA PRO A 413 22.34 18.20 18.02
C PRO A 413 21.32 17.08 17.82
N THR A 414 21.65 16.04 17.04
CA THR A 414 20.81 14.86 16.81
C THR A 414 21.64 13.61 17.04
N GLY A 415 21.23 12.79 18.01
CA GLY A 415 21.79 11.47 18.27
C GLY A 415 21.15 10.36 17.43
N LEU A 416 21.69 9.15 17.55
CA LEU A 416 21.25 7.92 16.92
C LEU A 416 19.79 7.61 17.23
N ARG A 417 19.35 7.80 18.48
CA ARG A 417 17.95 7.68 18.88
C ARG A 417 17.04 8.54 18.00
N THR A 418 17.39 9.81 17.81
CA THR A 418 16.64 10.74 16.98
C THR A 418 16.73 10.36 15.50
N ALA A 419 17.91 9.97 15.01
CA ALA A 419 18.09 9.58 13.62
C ALA A 419 17.31 8.31 13.26
N LEU A 420 17.30 7.29 14.11
CA LEU A 420 16.46 6.10 13.94
C LEU A 420 14.99 6.47 13.80
N ALA A 421 14.51 7.44 14.59
CA ALA A 421 13.13 7.85 14.60
C ALA A 421 12.70 8.82 13.49
N LEU A 422 13.63 9.56 12.87
CA LEU A 422 13.30 10.64 11.94
C LEU A 422 13.90 10.50 10.54
N THR A 423 14.87 9.61 10.35
CA THR A 423 15.59 9.46 9.07
C THR A 423 15.34 8.10 8.44
N GLY A 424 15.78 7.95 7.18
CA GLY A 424 15.58 6.71 6.43
C GLY A 424 14.10 6.40 6.24
N VAL A 425 13.74 5.14 6.45
CA VAL A 425 12.39 4.62 6.17
C VAL A 425 11.32 5.31 7.02
N VAL A 426 11.56 5.57 8.31
CA VAL A 426 10.55 6.19 9.19
C VAL A 426 10.14 7.56 8.65
N GLY A 427 11.12 8.41 8.36
CA GLY A 427 10.86 9.76 7.86
C GLY A 427 10.15 9.77 6.51
N GLU A 428 10.50 8.86 5.60
CA GLU A 428 9.84 8.77 4.29
C GLU A 428 8.38 8.27 4.39
N VAL A 429 8.11 7.29 5.27
CA VAL A 429 6.74 6.80 5.50
C VAL A 429 5.91 7.88 6.19
N GLU A 430 6.48 8.67 7.10
CA GLU A 430 5.82 9.83 7.72
C GLU A 430 5.44 10.88 6.66
N VAL A 431 6.37 11.24 5.77
CA VAL A 431 6.10 12.16 4.64
C VAL A 431 5.02 11.61 3.71
N SER A 432 5.03 10.31 3.44
CA SER A 432 4.00 9.65 2.62
C SER A 432 2.63 9.69 3.30
N ALA A 433 2.56 9.40 4.60
CA ALA A 433 1.33 9.48 5.38
C ALA A 433 0.75 10.90 5.37
N GLU A 434 1.57 11.92 5.60
CA GLU A 434 1.17 13.33 5.54
C GLU A 434 0.71 13.75 4.14
N HIS A 435 1.34 13.21 3.08
CA HIS A 435 0.91 13.43 1.71
C HIS A 435 -0.51 12.91 1.49
N VAL A 436 -0.77 11.68 1.89
CA VAL A 436 -2.07 11.02 1.74
C VAL A 436 -3.16 11.71 2.56
N VAL A 437 -2.87 12.15 3.79
CA VAL A 437 -3.81 12.95 4.61
C VAL A 437 -4.17 14.25 3.89
N ARG A 438 -3.18 14.98 3.35
CA ARG A 438 -3.44 16.22 2.57
C ARG A 438 -4.22 15.94 1.29
N LYS A 439 -3.94 14.82 0.61
CA LYS A 439 -4.68 14.38 -0.58
C LYS A 439 -6.14 14.08 -0.23
N ALA A 440 -6.40 13.38 0.86
CA ALA A 440 -7.76 13.07 1.32
C ALA A 440 -8.58 14.35 1.57
N ALA A 441 -8.03 15.30 2.32
CA ALA A 441 -8.67 16.58 2.58
C ALA A 441 -8.95 17.37 1.28
N ARG A 442 -8.00 17.35 0.33
CA ARG A 442 -8.14 18.02 -0.97
C ARG A 442 -9.25 17.38 -1.82
N VAL A 443 -9.27 16.05 -1.92
CA VAL A 443 -10.27 15.32 -2.72
C VAL A 443 -11.66 15.52 -2.13
N LYS A 444 -11.80 15.42 -0.79
CA LYS A 444 -13.06 15.75 -0.10
C LYS A 444 -13.53 17.17 -0.39
N ALA A 445 -12.64 18.16 -0.31
CA ALA A 445 -12.98 19.55 -0.64
C ALA A 445 -13.46 19.73 -2.08
N LYS A 446 -12.92 18.96 -3.06
CA LYS A 446 -13.43 18.96 -4.45
C LYS A 446 -14.88 18.45 -4.52
N TYR A 447 -15.21 17.37 -3.80
CA TYR A 447 -16.59 16.86 -3.72
C TYR A 447 -17.53 17.87 -3.06
N ASP A 448 -17.14 18.45 -1.93
CA ASP A 448 -17.93 19.45 -1.21
C ASP A 448 -18.18 20.68 -2.09
N HIS A 449 -17.16 21.15 -2.81
CA HIS A 449 -17.28 22.26 -3.75
C HIS A 449 -18.24 21.93 -4.91
N LEU A 450 -18.16 20.73 -5.48
CA LEU A 450 -19.03 20.29 -6.57
C LEU A 450 -20.50 20.20 -6.11
N LEU A 451 -20.75 19.61 -4.94
CA LEU A 451 -22.08 19.55 -4.32
C LEU A 451 -22.62 20.95 -3.96
N GLY A 452 -21.75 21.84 -3.48
CA GLY A 452 -22.08 23.25 -3.22
C GLY A 452 -22.48 24.00 -4.49
N ALA A 453 -21.72 23.82 -5.58
CA ALA A 453 -22.03 24.42 -6.89
C ALA A 453 -23.37 23.90 -7.45
N MET A 454 -23.64 22.59 -7.32
CA MET A 454 -24.93 22.01 -7.69
C MET A 454 -26.08 22.60 -6.88
N SER A 455 -25.91 22.70 -5.55
CA SER A 455 -26.93 23.26 -4.65
C SER A 455 -27.23 24.72 -4.97
N HIS A 456 -26.20 25.55 -5.17
CA HIS A 456 -26.37 26.95 -5.55
C HIS A 456 -27.10 27.11 -6.88
N ALA A 457 -26.78 26.29 -7.88
CA ALA A 457 -27.47 26.32 -9.17
C ALA A 457 -28.96 25.95 -9.06
N PHE A 458 -29.31 25.01 -8.17
CA PHE A 458 -30.70 24.68 -7.89
C PHE A 458 -31.43 25.74 -7.06
N ASP A 459 -30.76 26.37 -6.10
CA ASP A 459 -31.36 27.44 -5.30
C ASP A 459 -31.64 28.68 -6.16
N GLU A 460 -30.69 29.09 -7.01
CA GLU A 460 -30.90 30.18 -7.97
C GLU A 460 -32.07 29.86 -8.92
N ARG A 461 -32.19 28.60 -9.34
CA ARG A 461 -33.32 28.16 -10.16
C ARG A 461 -34.62 28.10 -9.38
N ARG A 462 -34.64 27.64 -8.13
CA ARG A 462 -35.83 27.64 -7.26
C ARG A 462 -36.35 29.06 -7.05
N VAL A 463 -35.45 30.04 -6.93
CA VAL A 463 -35.80 31.46 -6.90
C VAL A 463 -36.43 31.93 -8.24
N ARG A 464 -36.00 31.38 -9.38
CA ARG A 464 -36.62 31.65 -10.70
C ARG A 464 -37.90 30.84 -10.97
N GLU A 465 -38.05 29.68 -10.33
CA GLU A 465 -39.20 28.77 -10.45
C GLU A 465 -40.26 28.99 -9.36
N SER A 466 -40.00 29.77 -8.31
CA SER A 466 -41.05 30.19 -7.37
C SER A 466 -42.17 30.97 -8.08
N ASP A 467 -41.87 31.62 -9.21
CA ASP A 467 -42.83 32.21 -10.16
C ASP A 467 -43.71 31.16 -10.89
N VAL A 468 -43.24 29.92 -11.02
CA VAL A 468 -43.95 28.79 -11.63
C VAL A 468 -44.68 27.96 -10.56
N LEU A 469 -44.11 27.83 -9.35
CA LEU A 469 -44.77 27.23 -8.19
C LEU A 469 -46.00 28.02 -7.75
N GLN A 470 -46.07 29.34 -7.96
CA GLN A 470 -47.32 30.11 -7.84
C GLN A 470 -48.43 29.61 -8.79
N ARG A 471 -48.08 29.07 -9.96
CA ARG A 471 -49.06 28.46 -10.90
C ARG A 471 -49.42 27.03 -10.50
N ALA A 472 -48.50 26.28 -9.89
CA ALA A 472 -48.75 24.93 -9.39
C ALA A 472 -49.56 24.95 -8.08
N SER A 473 -49.27 25.87 -7.15
CA SER A 473 -50.08 26.14 -5.97
C SER A 473 -51.48 26.65 -6.34
N GLY A 474 -51.59 27.42 -7.43
CA GLY A 474 -52.88 27.75 -8.05
C GLY A 474 -53.67 26.51 -8.50
N LYS A 475 -53.01 25.49 -9.07
CA LYS A 475 -53.66 24.22 -9.50
C LYS A 475 -54.04 23.33 -8.32
N VAL A 476 -53.19 23.20 -7.30
CA VAL A 476 -53.49 22.45 -6.07
C VAL A 476 -54.57 23.16 -5.26
N GLY A 477 -54.53 24.49 -5.17
CA GLY A 477 -55.57 25.31 -4.57
C GLY A 477 -56.91 25.17 -5.30
N PHE A 478 -56.91 25.08 -6.63
CA PHE A 478 -58.11 24.79 -7.42
C PHE A 478 -58.66 23.39 -7.13
N ALA A 479 -57.80 22.38 -6.99
CA ALA A 479 -58.21 21.02 -6.63
C ALA A 479 -58.78 20.93 -5.20
N LEU A 480 -58.18 21.61 -4.22
CA LEU A 480 -58.68 21.70 -2.84
C LEU A 480 -60.00 22.48 -2.76
N ALA A 481 -60.14 23.57 -3.53
CA ALA A 481 -61.39 24.29 -3.66
C ALA A 481 -62.49 23.40 -4.28
N PHE A 482 -62.14 22.56 -5.27
CA PHE A 482 -63.06 21.61 -5.88
C PHE A 482 -63.52 20.53 -4.89
N ILE A 483 -62.62 20.01 -4.04
CA ILE A 483 -62.96 19.11 -2.93
C ILE A 483 -63.93 19.81 -1.97
N GLY A 484 -63.65 21.07 -1.59
CA GLY A 484 -64.52 21.87 -0.72
C GLY A 484 -65.92 22.12 -1.30
N VAL A 485 -66.04 22.32 -2.61
CA VAL A 485 -67.33 22.44 -3.31
C VAL A 485 -68.10 21.12 -3.26
N ILE A 486 -67.42 19.97 -3.41
CA ILE A 486 -68.04 18.65 -3.32
C ILE A 486 -68.54 18.36 -1.90
N THR A 487 -67.77 18.67 -0.86
CA THR A 487 -68.21 18.52 0.54
C THR A 487 -69.36 19.46 0.89
N LEU A 488 -69.38 20.68 0.37
CA LEU A 488 -70.50 21.60 0.56
C LEU A 488 -71.78 21.09 -0.15
N PHE A 489 -71.63 20.47 -1.31
CA PHE A 489 -72.72 19.81 -2.03
C PHE A 489 -73.25 18.58 -1.26
N ASP A 490 -72.37 17.74 -0.71
CA ASP A 490 -72.76 16.59 0.12
C ASP A 490 -73.49 17.04 1.39
N ALA A 491 -72.97 18.07 2.07
CA ALA A 491 -73.60 18.64 3.26
C ALA A 491 -74.97 19.28 2.94
N THR A 492 -75.11 19.97 1.81
CA THR A 492 -76.39 20.60 1.41
C THR A 492 -77.42 19.58 0.89
N VAL A 493 -76.99 18.46 0.33
CA VAL A 493 -77.88 17.34 -0.05
C VAL A 493 -78.33 16.54 1.19
N GLN A 494 -77.50 16.42 2.23
CA GLN A 494 -77.88 15.83 3.52
C GLN A 494 -78.81 16.72 4.36
N MET A 495 -78.91 18.03 4.06
CA MET A 495 -79.82 18.96 4.73
C MET A 495 -81.27 18.92 4.19
N LYS A 496 -81.85 17.73 3.99
CA LYS A 496 -83.31 17.57 3.88
C LYS A 496 -83.89 16.75 5.04
N PRO A 497 -85.07 17.14 5.55
CA PRO A 497 -85.40 17.04 6.95
C PRO A 497 -86.02 15.68 7.30
N GLU A 498 -85.81 15.28 8.55
CA GLU A 498 -86.60 14.30 9.28
C GLU A 498 -88.11 14.65 9.21
N THR A 499 -88.80 14.20 8.17
CA THR A 499 -90.27 14.04 8.17
C THR A 499 -90.64 13.13 7.02
N LEU A 500 -90.65 11.82 7.25
CA LEU A 500 -91.60 10.88 6.67
C LEU A 500 -91.42 9.53 7.34
N GLU A 501 -92.48 9.11 8.01
CA GLU A 501 -92.61 7.87 8.75
C GLU A 501 -92.32 6.64 7.87
N SER A 502 -91.83 5.62 8.56
CA SER A 502 -91.65 4.24 8.14
C SER A 502 -92.64 3.74 7.07
N GLY A 503 -92.09 3.29 5.93
CA GLY A 503 -92.73 2.28 5.08
C GLY A 503 -93.25 2.78 3.73
N THR A 504 -92.37 3.22 2.83
CA THR A 504 -92.65 3.13 1.38
C THR A 504 -91.35 3.15 0.59
N TYR A 505 -91.06 2.04 -0.09
CA TYR A 505 -90.04 1.99 -1.14
C TYR A 505 -90.56 2.78 -2.36
N LEU A 506 -90.19 4.06 -2.45
CA LEU A 506 -90.32 4.83 -3.67
C LEU A 506 -89.00 4.79 -4.43
N TRP A 507 -89.04 4.16 -5.60
CA TRP A 507 -88.04 4.40 -6.66
C TRP A 507 -87.94 5.90 -6.97
N PRO A 508 -86.76 6.41 -7.34
CA PRO A 508 -86.49 7.84 -7.42
C PRO A 508 -87.03 8.42 -8.73
N GLY A 509 -88.27 8.87 -8.71
CA GLY A 509 -88.86 9.66 -9.78
C GLY A 509 -89.75 10.73 -9.17
N GLU A 510 -89.50 11.99 -9.52
CA GLU A 510 -90.33 13.19 -9.27
C GLU A 510 -89.76 14.30 -8.37
N GLY A 511 -88.43 14.46 -8.38
CA GLY A 511 -87.83 15.77 -8.14
C GLY A 511 -86.84 16.11 -9.24
N TRP A 512 -87.07 17.16 -10.02
CA TRP A 512 -86.10 17.66 -11.01
C TRP A 512 -84.70 17.94 -10.42
N LEU A 513 -84.63 18.16 -9.10
CA LEU A 513 -83.41 18.33 -8.33
C LEU A 513 -82.67 17.00 -8.00
N SER A 514 -83.34 15.83 -7.98
CA SER A 514 -82.69 14.55 -7.65
C SER A 514 -81.93 13.95 -8.84
N GLY A 515 -82.48 14.06 -10.07
CA GLY A 515 -81.79 13.64 -11.29
C GLY A 515 -80.56 14.50 -11.60
N LEU A 516 -80.68 15.82 -11.44
CA LEU A 516 -79.58 16.77 -11.68
C LEU A 516 -78.49 16.63 -10.61
N GLY A 517 -78.88 16.44 -9.35
CA GLY A 517 -77.95 16.15 -8.24
C GLY A 517 -77.19 14.83 -8.42
N PHE A 518 -77.87 13.77 -8.89
CA PHE A 518 -77.22 12.48 -9.19
C PHE A 518 -76.26 12.59 -10.38
N VAL A 519 -76.64 13.28 -11.46
CA VAL A 519 -75.74 13.48 -12.60
C VAL A 519 -74.53 14.33 -12.21
N LEU A 520 -74.72 15.38 -11.40
CA LEU A 520 -73.62 16.20 -10.90
C LEU A 520 -72.69 15.42 -9.95
N SER A 521 -73.23 14.57 -9.07
CA SER A 521 -72.40 13.76 -8.16
C SER A 521 -71.62 12.69 -8.90
N VAL A 522 -72.21 12.06 -9.93
CA VAL A 522 -71.50 11.12 -10.82
C VAL A 522 -70.41 11.82 -11.62
N LEU A 523 -70.68 13.01 -12.18
CA LEU A 523 -69.68 13.80 -12.90
C LEU A 523 -68.55 14.28 -11.98
N ALA A 524 -68.86 14.70 -10.77
CA ALA A 524 -67.87 15.07 -9.75
C ALA A 524 -67.03 13.86 -9.32
N GLY A 525 -67.66 12.70 -9.12
CA GLY A 525 -66.97 11.44 -8.81
C GLY A 525 -66.05 10.98 -9.93
N LEU A 526 -66.48 11.07 -11.20
CA LEU A 526 -65.64 10.78 -12.36
C LEU A 526 -64.49 11.79 -12.51
N GLY A 527 -64.74 13.07 -12.23
CA GLY A 527 -63.71 14.11 -12.19
C GLY A 527 -62.66 13.85 -11.11
N PHE A 528 -63.09 13.45 -9.92
CA PHE A 528 -62.19 13.08 -8.82
C PHE A 528 -61.41 11.80 -9.12
N LEU A 529 -62.06 10.78 -9.68
CA LEU A 529 -61.37 9.55 -10.11
C LEU A 529 -60.34 9.86 -11.20
N GLY A 530 -60.69 10.71 -12.17
CA GLY A 530 -59.76 11.20 -13.19
C GLY A 530 -58.57 11.94 -12.58
N LEU A 531 -58.80 12.77 -11.57
CA LEU A 531 -57.75 13.47 -10.82
C LEU A 531 -56.85 12.49 -10.03
N VAL A 532 -57.43 11.52 -9.31
CA VAL A 532 -56.68 10.50 -8.56
C VAL A 532 -55.90 9.60 -9.49
N CYS A 533 -56.48 9.14 -10.60
CA CYS A 533 -55.75 8.40 -11.64
C CYS A 533 -54.63 9.27 -12.22
N TRP A 534 -54.88 10.53 -12.54
CA TRP A 534 -53.85 11.44 -13.03
C TRP A 534 -52.72 11.63 -12.01
N VAL A 535 -53.01 11.81 -10.72
CA VAL A 535 -52.01 11.90 -9.65
C VAL A 535 -51.26 10.58 -9.47
N ALA A 536 -51.93 9.43 -9.47
CA ALA A 536 -51.29 8.12 -9.34
C ALA A 536 -50.44 7.74 -10.56
N PHE A 537 -50.83 8.16 -11.76
CA PHE A 537 -50.02 8.04 -12.97
C PHE A 537 -48.86 9.04 -12.97
N SER A 538 -49.06 10.26 -12.48
CA SER A 538 -48.00 11.28 -12.35
C SER A 538 -46.96 10.90 -11.29
N ALA A 539 -47.38 10.30 -10.17
CA ALA A 539 -46.48 9.74 -9.14
C ALA A 539 -45.75 8.48 -9.62
N LYS A 540 -46.27 7.76 -10.63
CA LYS A 540 -45.53 6.72 -11.37
C LYS A 540 -44.56 7.30 -12.41
N GLU A 541 -44.81 8.52 -12.89
CA GLU A 541 -43.91 9.27 -13.77
C GLU A 541 -42.76 9.95 -13.00
N GLU A 542 -42.94 10.22 -11.69
CA GLU A 542 -41.85 10.41 -10.70
C GLU A 542 -41.07 9.09 -10.51
N GLY A 543 -40.46 8.65 -11.61
CA GLY A 543 -39.82 7.36 -11.72
C GLY A 543 -38.55 7.30 -10.88
N PRO A 544 -38.21 6.13 -10.32
CA PRO A 544 -36.95 5.95 -9.57
C PRO A 544 -35.70 6.33 -10.39
N LEU A 545 -34.58 6.52 -9.71
CA LEU A 545 -33.31 6.99 -10.29
C LEU A 545 -32.84 6.15 -11.49
N GLY A 546 -32.25 6.85 -12.45
CA GLY A 546 -31.71 6.29 -13.70
C GLY A 546 -32.76 5.73 -14.66
N SER A 547 -32.33 5.40 -15.87
CA SER A 547 -33.17 4.76 -16.85
C SER A 547 -33.60 3.37 -16.38
N ARG A 548 -34.90 3.09 -16.57
CA ARG A 548 -35.50 1.83 -16.13
C ARG A 548 -34.92 0.61 -16.86
N ASN A 549 -34.44 0.80 -18.10
CA ASN A 549 -34.01 -0.30 -18.97
C ASN A 549 -32.50 -0.58 -18.91
N PHE A 550 -31.66 0.44 -18.68
CA PHE A 550 -30.21 0.27 -18.65
C PHE A 550 -29.70 0.27 -17.20
N PHE A 551 -29.71 1.43 -16.52
CA PHE A 551 -29.12 1.58 -15.19
C PHE A 551 -29.67 0.56 -14.19
N ARG A 552 -31.00 0.49 -14.02
CA ARG A 552 -31.62 -0.43 -13.04
C ARG A 552 -31.40 -1.90 -13.36
N ARG A 553 -31.33 -2.24 -14.64
CA ARG A 553 -31.16 -3.62 -15.08
C ARG A 553 -29.74 -4.10 -14.79
N ILE A 554 -28.74 -3.24 -14.91
CA ILE A 554 -27.35 -3.56 -14.51
C ILE A 554 -27.21 -3.54 -12.99
N TYR A 555 -27.75 -2.51 -12.33
CA TYR A 555 -27.63 -2.34 -10.89
C TYR A 555 -28.31 -3.49 -10.11
N ASN A 556 -29.59 -3.78 -10.39
CA ASN A 556 -30.38 -4.81 -9.69
C ASN A 556 -30.24 -6.20 -10.32
N GLY A 557 -29.79 -6.30 -11.58
CA GLY A 557 -29.80 -7.54 -12.35
C GLY A 557 -31.13 -7.83 -13.05
N ASP A 558 -31.14 -8.89 -13.86
CA ASP A 558 -32.24 -9.29 -14.73
C ASP A 558 -33.33 -10.10 -13.97
N GLY A 559 -33.95 -9.53 -12.93
CA GLY A 559 -35.16 -10.07 -12.26
C GLY A 559 -35.06 -11.46 -11.58
N ARG A 560 -33.99 -12.23 -11.86
CA ARG A 560 -33.65 -13.53 -11.25
C ARG A 560 -32.65 -13.40 -10.08
N GLY A 561 -32.35 -12.17 -9.64
CA GLY A 561 -31.59 -11.87 -8.42
C GLY A 561 -30.08 -12.19 -8.44
N ASP A 562 -29.57 -12.90 -9.45
CA ASP A 562 -28.26 -13.56 -9.33
C ASP A 562 -27.06 -12.91 -10.04
N HIS A 563 -27.26 -11.84 -10.81
CA HIS A 563 -26.21 -11.26 -11.69
C HIS A 563 -26.14 -9.72 -11.70
N GLY A 564 -26.71 -9.05 -10.69
CA GLY A 564 -26.69 -7.58 -10.60
C GLY A 564 -25.43 -7.03 -9.93
N MET A 565 -25.08 -5.78 -10.21
CA MET A 565 -23.97 -5.07 -9.55
C MET A 565 -24.11 -5.07 -8.02
N TRP A 566 -25.32 -4.88 -7.50
CA TRP A 566 -25.54 -4.94 -6.04
C TRP A 566 -25.13 -6.29 -5.44
N LYS A 567 -25.43 -7.39 -6.13
CA LYS A 567 -25.04 -8.73 -5.67
C LYS A 567 -23.53 -8.90 -5.75
N PHE A 568 -22.90 -8.43 -6.82
CA PHE A 568 -21.44 -8.40 -6.93
C PHE A 568 -20.81 -7.67 -5.74
N LEU A 569 -21.24 -6.43 -5.46
CA LEU A 569 -20.70 -5.63 -4.34
C LEU A 569 -20.88 -6.31 -2.98
N ARG A 570 -22.02 -6.96 -2.76
CA ARG A 570 -22.26 -7.77 -1.56
C ARG A 570 -21.33 -8.98 -1.50
N ASP A 571 -21.21 -9.71 -2.60
CA ASP A 571 -20.42 -10.93 -2.71
C ASP A 571 -18.91 -10.66 -2.60
N SER A 572 -18.47 -9.50 -3.06
CA SER A 572 -17.10 -9.03 -2.93
C SER A 572 -16.83 -8.34 -1.59
N SER A 573 -17.81 -8.22 -0.68
CA SER A 573 -17.62 -7.54 0.61
C SER A 573 -16.69 -8.30 1.55
N SER A 574 -16.01 -7.59 2.46
CA SER A 574 -15.06 -8.20 3.40
C SER A 574 -15.70 -9.31 4.24
N ASP A 575 -16.96 -9.12 4.65
CA ASP A 575 -17.68 -10.10 5.46
C ASP A 575 -17.94 -11.41 4.71
N GLU A 576 -18.21 -11.35 3.41
CA GLU A 576 -18.38 -12.57 2.60
C GLU A 576 -17.04 -13.23 2.27
N LEU A 577 -16.00 -12.43 1.99
CA LEU A 577 -14.66 -12.97 1.74
C LEU A 577 -14.08 -13.63 3.00
N ASN A 578 -14.26 -13.04 4.18
CA ASN A 578 -13.77 -13.62 5.43
C ASN A 578 -14.40 -14.98 5.77
N LYS A 579 -15.57 -15.32 5.22
CA LYS A 579 -16.19 -16.65 5.42
C LYS A 579 -15.45 -17.78 4.69
N VAL A 580 -14.74 -17.45 3.62
CA VAL A 580 -13.95 -18.40 2.83
C VAL A 580 -12.45 -18.26 3.08
N ALA A 581 -12.04 -17.30 3.93
CA ALA A 581 -10.65 -17.10 4.31
C ALA A 581 -10.15 -18.32 5.11
N GLY A 582 -9.16 -19.04 4.55
CA GLY A 582 -8.57 -20.24 5.15
C GLY A 582 -8.86 -21.55 4.41
N ASP A 583 -9.78 -21.55 3.44
CA ASP A 583 -9.95 -22.64 2.49
C ASP A 583 -9.47 -22.19 1.11
N ASP A 584 -8.27 -22.59 0.72
CA ASP A 584 -7.65 -22.18 -0.55
C ASP A 584 -8.50 -22.57 -1.77
N THR A 585 -9.21 -23.69 -1.72
CA THR A 585 -10.04 -24.13 -2.85
C THR A 585 -11.31 -23.27 -2.98
N ALA A 586 -11.97 -22.99 -1.86
CA ALA A 586 -13.11 -22.07 -1.83
C ALA A 586 -12.69 -20.64 -2.18
N TRP A 587 -11.51 -20.22 -1.73
CA TRP A 587 -10.93 -18.91 -2.03
C TRP A 587 -10.69 -18.73 -3.53
N ARG A 588 -10.06 -19.71 -4.19
CA ARG A 588 -9.83 -19.73 -5.65
C ARG A 588 -11.14 -19.68 -6.42
N SER A 589 -12.09 -20.55 -6.07
CA SER A 589 -13.40 -20.57 -6.71
C SER A 589 -14.13 -19.24 -6.57
N ARG A 590 -13.96 -18.56 -5.43
CA ARG A 590 -14.53 -17.23 -5.20
C ARG A 590 -13.86 -16.15 -6.05
N ASP A 591 -12.53 -16.18 -6.20
CA ASP A 591 -11.80 -15.26 -7.09
C ASP A 591 -12.28 -15.39 -8.53
N ASP A 592 -12.37 -16.60 -9.06
CA ASP A 592 -12.86 -16.85 -10.43
C ASP A 592 -14.29 -16.34 -10.63
N GLN A 593 -15.19 -16.64 -9.68
CA GLN A 593 -16.58 -16.21 -9.76
C GLN A 593 -16.70 -14.68 -9.75
N LEU A 594 -15.99 -14.00 -8.86
CA LEU A 594 -16.05 -12.55 -8.73
C LEU A 594 -15.39 -11.89 -9.94
N SER A 595 -14.26 -12.41 -10.41
CA SER A 595 -13.55 -11.95 -11.60
C SER A 595 -14.41 -12.03 -12.86
N ALA A 596 -15.06 -13.17 -13.10
CA ALA A 596 -15.97 -13.34 -14.24
C ALA A 596 -17.15 -12.37 -14.19
N ARG A 597 -17.76 -12.18 -13.01
CA ARG A 597 -18.87 -11.23 -12.82
C ARG A 597 -18.45 -9.79 -13.00
N PHE A 598 -17.27 -9.42 -12.49
CA PHE A 598 -16.71 -8.09 -12.68
C PHE A 598 -16.51 -7.80 -14.17
N ALA A 599 -15.88 -8.73 -14.90
CA ALA A 599 -15.66 -8.58 -16.34
C ALA A 599 -16.97 -8.42 -17.12
N GLU A 600 -17.98 -9.25 -16.82
CA GLU A 600 -19.30 -9.16 -17.43
C GLU A 600 -19.94 -7.78 -17.18
N LEU A 601 -19.93 -7.31 -15.93
CA LEU A 601 -20.50 -6.01 -15.55
C LEU A 601 -19.76 -4.87 -16.23
N TRP A 602 -18.42 -4.87 -16.19
CA TRP A 602 -17.58 -3.84 -16.79
C TRP A 602 -17.85 -3.70 -18.30
N ASP A 603 -17.85 -4.81 -19.02
CA ASP A 603 -18.08 -4.82 -20.47
C ASP A 603 -19.52 -4.43 -20.82
N ARG A 604 -20.49 -4.86 -20.02
CA ARG A 604 -21.89 -4.49 -20.21
C ARG A 604 -22.13 -2.99 -20.04
N ILE A 605 -21.40 -2.35 -19.12
CA ILE A 605 -21.41 -0.88 -18.95
C ILE A 605 -20.71 -0.20 -20.15
N GLY A 606 -19.56 -0.73 -20.60
CA GLY A 606 -18.79 -0.18 -21.73
C GLY A 606 -19.48 -0.28 -23.10
N ARG A 607 -20.37 -1.26 -23.31
CA ARG A 607 -21.11 -1.46 -24.57
C ARG A 607 -22.14 -0.39 -24.88
N VAL A 608 -22.48 0.47 -23.91
CA VAL A 608 -23.34 1.62 -24.21
C VAL A 608 -22.53 2.60 -25.01
N ASP A 609 -22.86 2.73 -26.28
CA ASP A 609 -22.33 3.78 -27.14
C ASP A 609 -23.27 4.99 -27.12
N PRO A 610 -22.99 6.00 -26.29
CA PRO A 610 -23.75 7.25 -26.29
C PRO A 610 -23.66 8.00 -27.63
N SER A 611 -22.72 7.63 -28.52
CA SER A 611 -22.43 8.27 -29.81
C SER A 611 -23.31 7.79 -30.96
N ARG A 612 -24.00 6.63 -30.84
CA ARG A 612 -24.90 6.11 -31.91
C ARG A 612 -26.02 7.08 -32.31
N HIS A 613 -26.27 8.10 -31.50
CA HIS A 613 -27.31 9.07 -31.76
C HIS A 613 -26.86 10.26 -32.62
N THR A 614 -25.57 10.37 -32.99
CA THR A 614 -25.03 11.48 -33.79
C THR A 614 -24.85 11.18 -35.28
N GLU A 615 -25.18 9.97 -35.77
CA GLU A 615 -24.89 9.52 -37.14
C GLU A 615 -25.57 10.34 -38.26
N ASN A 616 -26.57 11.19 -37.95
CA ASN A 616 -27.29 11.99 -38.96
C ASN A 616 -26.86 13.46 -39.06
N GLY A 617 -25.74 13.87 -38.45
CA GLY A 617 -25.14 15.21 -38.63
C GLY A 617 -25.96 16.41 -38.14
N ARG A 618 -27.20 16.21 -37.66
CA ARG A 618 -28.03 17.24 -37.03
C ARG A 618 -27.94 17.11 -35.52
N TRP A 619 -27.20 18.02 -34.90
CA TRP A 619 -27.19 18.20 -33.44
C TRP A 619 -28.58 18.64 -32.97
N ASN A 620 -29.39 17.68 -32.52
CA ASN A 620 -30.63 17.96 -31.83
C ASN A 620 -30.37 17.92 -30.31
N VAL A 621 -30.77 18.97 -29.62
CA VAL A 621 -30.72 19.10 -28.15
C VAL A 621 -31.27 17.87 -27.42
N ALA A 622 -32.39 17.32 -27.88
CA ALA A 622 -33.01 16.15 -27.23
C ALA A 622 -32.07 14.94 -27.25
N THR A 623 -31.31 14.82 -28.34
CA THR A 623 -30.31 13.81 -28.58
C THR A 623 -29.09 14.00 -27.67
N ASP A 624 -28.67 15.25 -27.46
CA ASP A 624 -27.56 15.60 -26.56
C ASP A 624 -27.91 15.31 -25.08
N ILE A 625 -29.10 15.67 -24.62
CA ILE A 625 -29.56 15.33 -23.26
C ILE A 625 -29.63 13.81 -23.06
N HIS A 626 -30.10 13.06 -24.07
CA HIS A 626 -30.11 11.60 -24.02
C HIS A 626 -28.70 11.01 -23.94
N ARG A 627 -27.77 11.57 -24.71
CA ARG A 627 -26.36 11.19 -24.70
C ARG A 627 -25.73 11.45 -23.32
N LEU A 628 -25.92 12.65 -22.77
CA LEU A 628 -25.39 13.02 -21.44
C LEU A 628 -25.98 12.16 -20.33
N ALA A 629 -27.29 11.89 -20.34
CA ALA A 629 -27.92 11.00 -19.38
C ALA A 629 -27.32 9.57 -19.43
N GLY A 630 -27.08 9.04 -20.64
CA GLY A 630 -26.42 7.75 -20.82
C GLY A 630 -24.97 7.75 -20.29
N LEU A 631 -24.21 8.81 -20.56
CA LEU A 631 -22.84 8.97 -20.04
C LEU A 631 -22.80 9.06 -18.51
N ILE A 632 -23.79 9.74 -17.90
CA ILE A 632 -23.90 9.86 -16.44
C ILE A 632 -24.26 8.51 -15.81
N GLU A 633 -25.19 7.77 -16.40
CA GLU A 633 -25.52 6.40 -15.94
C GLU A 633 -24.30 5.47 -16.05
N GLN A 634 -23.55 5.57 -17.15
CA GLN A 634 -22.33 4.79 -17.36
C GLN A 634 -21.23 5.15 -16.35
N TRP A 635 -20.97 6.45 -16.17
CA TRP A 635 -20.05 6.97 -15.16
C TRP A 635 -20.44 6.52 -13.75
N GLY A 636 -21.72 6.56 -13.41
CA GLY A 636 -22.19 6.15 -12.10
C GLY A 636 -22.03 4.66 -11.81
N LEU A 637 -22.32 3.79 -12.76
CA LEU A 637 -22.12 2.35 -12.62
C LEU A 637 -20.64 1.99 -12.49
N TRP A 638 -19.77 2.58 -13.33
CA TRP A 638 -18.34 2.37 -13.23
C TRP A 638 -17.76 2.93 -11.94
N THR A 639 -18.20 4.11 -11.49
CA THR A 639 -17.81 4.68 -10.19
C THR A 639 -18.12 3.69 -9.08
N LEU A 640 -19.36 3.20 -8.99
CA LEU A 640 -19.76 2.23 -7.99
C LEU A 640 -18.92 0.95 -8.04
N LEU A 641 -18.53 0.45 -9.22
CA LEU A 641 -17.68 -0.73 -9.33
C LEU A 641 -16.26 -0.52 -8.78
N VAL A 642 -15.69 0.67 -8.93
CA VAL A 642 -14.29 0.97 -8.55
C VAL A 642 -14.15 1.61 -7.17
N THR A 643 -15.18 2.32 -6.69
CA THR A 643 -15.15 3.00 -5.39
C THR A 643 -15.59 2.11 -4.23
N GLU A 644 -16.53 1.19 -4.47
CA GLU A 644 -17.01 0.21 -3.49
C GLU A 644 -16.08 -1.02 -3.44
N ARG A 645 -14.88 -0.80 -2.93
CA ARG A 645 -13.95 -1.87 -2.60
C ARG A 645 -14.40 -2.51 -1.26
N PRO A 646 -14.33 -3.84 -1.04
CA PRO A 646 -14.64 -4.46 0.26
C PRO A 646 -14.06 -3.69 1.44
N PHE A 647 -14.94 -3.05 2.22
CA PHE A 647 -14.56 -2.19 3.35
C PHE A 647 -14.81 -2.90 4.67
N GLY A 648 -13.74 -3.21 5.41
CA GLY A 648 -13.83 -3.70 6.79
C GLY A 648 -12.57 -3.50 7.66
N ARG A 649 -11.58 -2.76 7.13
CA ARG A 649 -10.12 -2.99 7.20
C ARG A 649 -9.76 -3.32 5.75
N LEU A 650 -8.95 -2.51 5.08
CA LEU A 650 -8.46 -2.89 3.76
C LEU A 650 -7.52 -4.07 3.98
N ALA A 651 -8.10 -5.27 4.07
CA ALA A 651 -7.33 -6.46 3.80
C ALA A 651 -6.77 -6.25 2.39
N ARG A 652 -5.45 -6.35 2.28
CA ARG A 652 -4.72 -6.58 1.03
C ARG A 652 -5.59 -7.45 0.13
N TYR A 653 -5.76 -7.09 -1.14
CA TYR A 653 -6.65 -7.85 -2.01
C TYR A 653 -6.06 -9.25 -2.19
N GLN A 654 -6.63 -10.26 -1.55
CA GLN A 654 -6.07 -11.62 -1.60
C GLN A 654 -6.58 -12.40 -2.83
N LEU A 655 -7.41 -11.77 -3.67
CA LEU A 655 -8.00 -12.33 -4.89
C LEU A 655 -7.19 -11.90 -6.11
N ALA A 656 -6.17 -12.67 -6.48
CA ALA A 656 -5.17 -12.30 -7.49
C ALA A 656 -5.79 -11.90 -8.84
N ARG A 657 -6.75 -12.67 -9.35
CA ARG A 657 -7.36 -12.44 -10.68
C ARG A 657 -8.23 -11.19 -10.69
N LEU A 658 -9.06 -11.02 -9.65
CA LEU A 658 -9.88 -9.82 -9.51
C LEU A 658 -9.00 -8.58 -9.32
N THR A 659 -7.88 -8.70 -8.61
CA THR A 659 -6.90 -7.62 -8.44
C THR A 659 -6.32 -7.16 -9.77
N LEU A 660 -5.87 -8.10 -10.61
CA LEU A 660 -5.36 -7.83 -11.95
C LEU A 660 -6.42 -7.17 -12.83
N LEU A 661 -7.68 -7.62 -12.74
CA LEU A 661 -8.81 -6.99 -13.42
C LEU A 661 -9.02 -5.55 -12.99
N TYR A 662 -9.10 -5.26 -11.68
CA TYR A 662 -9.25 -3.90 -11.18
C TYR A 662 -8.12 -2.98 -11.65
N ARG A 663 -6.89 -3.50 -11.67
CA ARG A 663 -5.72 -2.76 -12.15
C ARG A 663 -5.75 -2.44 -13.63
N THR A 664 -6.29 -3.36 -14.42
CA THR A 664 -6.24 -3.29 -15.89
C THR A 664 -7.48 -2.60 -16.46
N ALA A 665 -8.63 -2.74 -15.80
CA ALA A 665 -9.92 -2.27 -16.28
C ALA A 665 -9.94 -0.75 -16.51
N THR A 666 -9.27 0.03 -15.66
CA THR A 666 -9.18 1.50 -15.80
C THR A 666 -8.43 1.95 -17.05
N ARG A 667 -7.60 1.06 -17.62
CA ARG A 667 -6.78 1.30 -18.82
C ARG A 667 -7.43 0.81 -20.11
N LEU A 668 -8.55 0.10 -20.01
CA LEU A 668 -9.28 -0.38 -21.19
C LEU A 668 -9.84 0.79 -22.01
N PRO A 669 -10.06 0.62 -23.32
CA PRO A 669 -10.66 1.68 -24.12
C PRO A 669 -12.09 1.98 -23.66
N GLY A 670 -12.44 3.27 -23.62
CA GLY A 670 -13.80 3.74 -23.37
C GLY A 670 -14.16 4.01 -21.92
N THR A 671 -13.33 3.66 -20.94
CA THR A 671 -13.51 4.09 -19.54
C THR A 671 -13.35 5.61 -19.39
N PHE A 672 -13.95 6.19 -18.36
CA PHE A 672 -13.76 7.62 -18.05
C PHE A 672 -12.49 7.91 -17.24
N LEU A 673 -11.81 6.89 -16.73
CA LEU A 673 -10.59 6.99 -15.92
C LEU A 673 -9.32 7.20 -16.79
N THR A 674 -9.49 7.69 -18.02
CA THR A 674 -8.41 7.90 -18.98
C THR A 674 -7.60 9.16 -18.62
N GLY A 675 -6.28 9.04 -18.45
CA GLY A 675 -5.38 10.20 -18.42
C GLY A 675 -4.31 10.22 -17.31
N ALA A 676 -4.34 9.28 -16.37
CA ALA A 676 -3.32 9.15 -15.33
C ALA A 676 -2.95 7.67 -15.11
N PRO A 677 -1.77 7.35 -14.52
CA PRO A 677 -1.36 5.98 -14.24
C PRO A 677 -2.28 5.25 -13.24
N ALA A 678 -3.26 5.94 -12.65
CA ALA A 678 -4.23 5.47 -11.66
C ALA A 678 -4.84 4.11 -12.03
N SER A 679 -4.20 3.09 -11.50
CA SER A 679 -4.82 1.81 -11.30
C SER A 679 -5.61 1.88 -9.99
N VAL A 680 -6.77 1.24 -9.93
CA VAL A 680 -7.52 1.09 -8.66
C VAL A 680 -6.66 0.39 -7.60
N VAL A 681 -5.70 -0.43 -8.04
CA VAL A 681 -4.80 -1.19 -7.19
C VAL A 681 -3.36 -0.80 -7.46
N SER A 682 -2.57 -0.54 -6.42
CA SER A 682 -1.14 -0.26 -6.58
C SER A 682 -0.39 -1.43 -7.21
N ALA A 683 0.82 -1.16 -7.72
CA ALA A 683 1.65 -2.25 -8.26
C ALA A 683 1.99 -3.25 -7.17
N ASP A 684 2.27 -2.75 -5.97
CA ASP A 684 2.74 -3.57 -4.85
C ASP A 684 1.60 -4.38 -4.22
N ASP A 685 0.39 -3.83 -4.08
CA ASP A 685 -0.79 -4.61 -3.66
C ASP A 685 -1.13 -5.71 -4.69
N CYS A 686 -0.98 -5.42 -5.98
CA CYS A 686 -1.15 -6.41 -7.04
C CYS A 686 -0.07 -7.51 -7.04
N ARG A 687 1.19 -7.17 -6.76
CA ARG A 687 2.26 -8.17 -6.64
C ARG A 687 2.05 -9.07 -5.42
N ARG A 688 1.71 -8.48 -4.27
CA ARG A 688 1.39 -9.21 -3.03
C ARG A 688 0.22 -10.18 -3.22
N SER A 689 -0.80 -9.80 -3.99
CA SER A 689 -1.92 -10.71 -4.28
C SER A 689 -1.48 -11.91 -5.12
N LEU A 690 -0.58 -11.70 -6.09
CA LEU A 690 -0.01 -12.74 -6.94
C LEU A 690 0.97 -13.67 -6.20
N GLN A 691 1.68 -13.18 -5.19
CA GLN A 691 2.53 -14.02 -4.35
C GLN A 691 1.76 -15.15 -3.66
N ARG A 692 0.45 -14.98 -3.39
CA ARG A 692 -0.40 -16.06 -2.86
C ARG A 692 -0.60 -17.22 -3.84
N LEU A 693 -0.37 -16.98 -5.13
CA LEU A 693 -0.36 -18.02 -6.15
C LEU A 693 1.02 -18.70 -6.27
N GLY A 694 1.97 -18.38 -5.38
CA GLY A 694 3.34 -18.90 -5.41
C GLY A 694 4.29 -18.15 -6.34
N MET A 695 3.87 -17.01 -6.92
CA MET A 695 4.76 -16.19 -7.75
C MET A 695 5.79 -15.46 -6.89
N THR A 696 7.03 -15.36 -7.38
CA THR A 696 8.00 -14.39 -6.86
C THR A 696 7.57 -12.96 -7.19
N TRP A 697 8.16 -11.97 -6.52
CA TRP A 697 7.85 -10.57 -6.76
C TRP A 697 8.14 -10.12 -8.19
N ASP A 698 9.27 -10.58 -8.74
CA ASP A 698 9.69 -10.24 -10.10
C ASP A 698 8.80 -10.94 -11.15
N GLU A 699 8.41 -12.20 -10.93
CA GLU A 699 7.42 -12.88 -11.78
C GLU A 699 6.06 -12.16 -11.77
N ALA A 700 5.61 -11.74 -10.59
CA ALA A 700 4.39 -10.95 -10.46
C ALA A 700 4.51 -9.59 -11.19
N ALA A 701 5.67 -8.94 -11.13
CA ALA A 701 5.95 -7.72 -11.88
C ALA A 701 5.92 -7.98 -13.40
N GLU A 702 6.54 -9.06 -13.87
CA GLU A 702 6.53 -9.46 -15.28
C GLU A 702 5.10 -9.69 -15.79
N VAL A 703 4.24 -10.37 -15.02
CA VAL A 703 2.82 -10.59 -15.38
C VAL A 703 2.06 -9.26 -15.48
N ILE A 704 2.26 -8.34 -14.53
CA ILE A 704 1.62 -7.03 -14.53
C ILE A 704 2.06 -6.19 -15.73
N ASP A 705 3.36 -6.20 -16.05
CA ASP A 705 3.93 -5.45 -17.16
C ASP A 705 3.51 -6.04 -18.50
N ALA A 706 3.49 -7.37 -18.63
CA ALA A 706 2.98 -8.07 -19.80
C ALA A 706 1.51 -7.72 -20.05
N LEU A 707 0.66 -7.74 -19.00
CA LEU A 707 -0.76 -7.42 -19.15
C LEU A 707 -0.97 -5.96 -19.54
N THR A 708 -0.17 -5.06 -18.97
CA THR A 708 -0.16 -3.65 -19.34
C THR A 708 0.23 -3.46 -20.80
N ALA A 709 1.23 -4.21 -21.29
CA ALA A 709 1.65 -4.17 -22.69
C ALA A 709 0.57 -4.69 -23.65
N GLU A 710 -0.16 -5.75 -23.29
CA GLU A 710 -1.29 -6.28 -24.07
C GLU A 710 -2.42 -5.25 -24.26
N VAL A 711 -2.73 -4.49 -23.21
CA VAL A 711 -3.70 -3.38 -23.28
C VAL A 711 -3.17 -2.23 -24.12
N ALA A 712 -1.92 -1.83 -23.91
CA ALA A 712 -1.29 -0.74 -24.67
C ALA A 712 -1.19 -1.08 -26.17
N ALA A 713 -0.99 -2.35 -26.52
CA ALA A 713 -1.00 -2.84 -27.89
C ALA A 713 -2.41 -2.93 -28.51
N GLY A 714 -3.47 -2.72 -27.73
CA GLY A 714 -4.86 -2.80 -28.18
C GLY A 714 -5.34 -4.21 -28.52
N ARG A 715 -4.60 -5.25 -28.07
CA ARG A 715 -4.98 -6.67 -28.18
C ARG A 715 -6.05 -7.04 -27.16
N VAL A 716 -6.02 -6.40 -26.00
CA VAL A 716 -7.04 -6.50 -24.96
C VAL A 716 -7.90 -5.23 -25.00
N ARG A 717 -9.20 -5.38 -25.25
CA ARG A 717 -10.14 -4.25 -25.38
C ARG A 717 -11.27 -4.27 -24.36
N THR A 718 -11.51 -5.44 -23.78
CA THR A 718 -12.58 -5.70 -22.83
C THR A 718 -12.04 -6.37 -21.57
N ALA A 719 -12.80 -6.33 -20.48
CA ALA A 719 -12.43 -7.02 -19.25
C ALA A 719 -12.49 -8.55 -19.44
N GLN A 720 -13.37 -9.04 -20.33
CA GLN A 720 -13.38 -10.45 -20.72
C GLN A 720 -12.12 -10.87 -21.50
N ASP A 721 -11.55 -9.98 -22.31
CA ASP A 721 -10.27 -10.24 -22.99
C ASP A 721 -9.14 -10.38 -21.96
N VAL A 722 -9.15 -9.58 -20.88
CA VAL A 722 -8.19 -9.71 -19.77
C VAL A 722 -8.27 -11.11 -19.18
N LEU A 723 -9.47 -11.59 -18.84
CA LEU A 723 -9.65 -12.95 -18.30
C LEU A 723 -9.15 -14.01 -19.26
N THR A 724 -9.42 -13.85 -20.55
CA THR A 724 -8.95 -14.79 -21.58
C THR A 724 -7.42 -14.84 -21.64
N VAL A 725 -6.76 -13.69 -21.48
CA VAL A 725 -5.29 -13.62 -21.38
C VAL A 725 -4.78 -14.28 -20.10
N LEU A 726 -5.43 -14.04 -18.96
CA LEU A 726 -5.06 -14.67 -17.68
C LEU A 726 -5.26 -16.18 -17.69
N ASP A 727 -6.33 -16.67 -18.33
CA ASP A 727 -6.58 -18.10 -18.53
C ASP A 727 -5.53 -18.74 -19.43
N ARG A 728 -5.15 -18.05 -20.51
CA ARG A 728 -4.07 -18.49 -21.40
C ARG A 728 -2.72 -18.55 -20.69
N TRP A 729 -2.43 -17.59 -19.82
CA TRP A 729 -1.20 -17.60 -19.02
C TRP A 729 -1.26 -18.52 -17.81
N GLN A 730 -2.38 -19.23 -17.63
CA GLN A 730 -2.63 -20.11 -16.50
C GLN A 730 -2.36 -19.38 -15.18
N VAL A 731 -2.76 -18.10 -15.07
CA VAL A 731 -2.75 -17.36 -13.82
C VAL A 731 -3.91 -17.89 -12.96
N HIS A 732 -3.68 -19.10 -12.49
CA HIS A 732 -4.50 -20.01 -11.71
C HIS A 732 -3.51 -20.79 -10.85
N ALA A 733 -3.82 -21.00 -9.58
CA ALA A 733 -2.96 -21.83 -8.74
C ALA A 733 -3.11 -23.30 -9.17
N ASP A 734 -2.09 -23.84 -9.82
CA ASP A 734 -2.03 -25.28 -10.13
C ASP A 734 -2.04 -26.08 -8.82
N THR A 735 -2.75 -27.22 -8.80
CA THR A 735 -2.83 -28.08 -7.60
C THR A 735 -1.50 -28.77 -7.29
N ASP A 736 -0.58 -28.81 -8.26
CA ASP A 736 0.70 -29.53 -8.16
C ASP A 736 1.92 -28.59 -7.99
N GLY A 737 1.71 -27.34 -7.55
CA GLY A 737 2.76 -26.51 -6.95
C GLY A 737 3.80 -25.88 -7.89
N GLY A 738 3.62 -25.97 -9.22
CA GLY A 738 4.50 -25.32 -10.18
C GLY A 738 3.71 -24.52 -11.22
N MET A 739 3.65 -23.20 -11.07
CA MET A 739 3.10 -22.35 -12.13
C MET A 739 4.15 -22.20 -13.25
N ILE A 740 3.80 -22.54 -14.49
CA ILE A 740 4.71 -22.45 -15.63
C ILE A 740 4.76 -20.98 -16.10
N VAL A 741 5.64 -20.18 -15.50
CA VAL A 741 6.06 -18.86 -16.04
C VAL A 741 6.67 -18.99 -17.46
N GLY A 742 6.95 -20.23 -17.90
CA GLY A 742 7.40 -20.56 -19.26
C GLY A 742 6.50 -19.99 -20.36
N GLU A 743 5.17 -20.01 -20.23
CA GLU A 743 4.27 -19.47 -21.27
C GLU A 743 4.29 -17.93 -21.32
N VAL A 744 4.51 -17.24 -20.19
CA VAL A 744 4.68 -15.77 -20.16
C VAL A 744 6.00 -15.37 -20.84
N LYS A 745 7.07 -16.14 -20.61
CA LYS A 745 8.36 -15.94 -21.27
C LYS A 745 8.30 -16.25 -22.78
N GLU A 746 7.59 -17.30 -23.18
CA GLU A 746 7.37 -17.63 -24.60
C GLU A 746 6.47 -16.61 -25.31
N ALA A 747 5.40 -16.14 -24.66
CA ALA A 747 4.51 -15.10 -25.22
C ALA A 747 5.21 -13.73 -25.38
N ARG A 748 6.29 -13.46 -24.63
CA ARG A 748 7.13 -12.26 -24.80
C ARG A 748 8.20 -12.43 -25.88
N ALA A 749 8.62 -13.67 -26.13
CA ALA A 749 9.60 -14.00 -27.17
C ALA A 749 8.97 -14.07 -28.57
N ALA A 750 7.67 -14.37 -28.65
CA ALA A 750 6.84 -14.35 -29.86
C ALA A 750 6.26 -12.95 -30.13
#